data_AF-A0A2R5G3A1-F1
#
_entry.id   AF-A0A2R5G3A1-F1
#
_cell.length_a   1.000
_cell.length_b   1.000
_cell.length_c   1.000
_cell.angle_alpha   90.00
_cell.angle_beta   90.00
_cell.angle_gamma   90.00
#
_symmetry.space_group_name_H-M   'P 1'
#
loop_
_entity.id
_entity.type
_entity.pdbx_description
1 polymer ?
#
loop_
_entity_poly.entity_id
_entity_poly.type
_entity_poly.pdbx_seq_one_letter_code
_entity_poly.pdbx_strand_id
1 'polypeptide(L)'
;MSAGRSASRGEDLDGRVVLHVDVDGFYCACEARRRPELRGKPVAVTQFNSGGFVALNEEASRAGLRKGDGIGAQGHRNLRFFKDRPDATMEGVMRKCPDLTILPMDTDWYRTCSEDLLDALASFRSTLVVEKSSIDDFFIEATAHVDLHCDDDHSWDTRLVYLWAPGDQTSNQRTAADMSPRAAAACSLAADLRAHVRETLGGMTISVGIGPNKLLARLVSKRKLTPDSQTIIFASMATALAQSTALKSVPGLKGKLGSQIQEAFGVEKLADLNIISDADLARSVPDGRASQDPEDYKKTPAERFTFNEDLEDIYKTWKQLVPDEKRGHAEIFVKELIALNPQTNEELNKATSKVRRMHKFPCSFRKSELLHVLMALEEEGKLSGPEVVSMRKLLVKKSGKSNSGVLVITVLTSPYPHGQKFSCEWNCYYCPNEPDQPRSYLHDEPSVLRANRNRFDPVLQFFDRAVTLAMNGHPVDKIELLILGGTWASYPVSYQEEFIRDLFFAANTFYTQGTGRDRKSLSEEKALNERARCKIIGITLETRPDCINAQELQRFRRYGCTRVQLGVQHTDNAILKRINRGCTSEDVRNALRLLKDACYKVDIHLMPNLPGSTPDVDRKMFDEVLTDPDFQADQWKIYPCETTPWTVIQRWYETGKYKPYPEDELMDVLLETKAKVHPWIRLNRVIRDIPSQYILGGVDNPSLRQVLQKRLLANGQRCRCIRCREVRNQTPSPDDVSLVVRSYEGQGAQEFFLSYEVNDEAETILGFLRLRLPGRRVLLREGGVESALPPSLSSASVTGYSSDDDEEDGEDGGGGDNDDESEAEDRGRSTVNAATSVSSSGGGLRRRKRSKTPTVRRQTPAKKSAAKTPSTTSSSAKPPRVDPSQMFVPFSELDGAALVRELHVYGQLIPTEQSKRTHAQHTGIGTRLMAEAEKIAQRHWYRRVAVISGVGVRDYYRKLGYELQGEGEFMMKELSPVSEHVDKFILALMAMIVGFNVFLSVLVLQSLQSSPSPLQ
;
A
#
# COMPACT_ATOMS: atom_id res chain seq x y z
N MET A 1 40.82 -7.16 24.48
CA MET A 1 41.87 -7.15 25.51
C MET A 1 42.79 -5.96 25.26
N SER A 2 42.78 -4.97 26.15
CA SER A 2 43.90 -4.08 26.48
C SER A 2 43.52 -3.37 27.78
N ALA A 3 44.19 -3.71 28.88
CA ALA A 3 43.79 -3.29 30.23
C ALA A 3 44.42 -1.95 30.62
N GLY A 4 43.77 -1.18 31.52
CA GLY A 4 44.23 0.20 31.75
C GLY A 4 43.84 0.98 33.02
N ARG A 5 43.11 0.44 34.01
CA ARG A 5 43.16 0.82 35.46
C ARG A 5 42.03 0.19 36.30
N SER A 6 42.36 -0.14 37.55
CA SER A 6 41.47 -0.47 38.69
C SER A 6 40.25 -1.36 38.44
N ALA A 7 40.43 -2.67 38.58
CA ALA A 7 39.31 -3.58 38.82
C ALA A 7 38.80 -3.46 40.28
N SER A 8 37.94 -2.48 40.54
CA SER A 8 36.95 -2.58 41.62
C SER A 8 35.83 -3.55 41.21
N ARG A 9 35.11 -4.10 42.21
CA ARG A 9 34.03 -5.09 42.05
C ARG A 9 33.08 -4.73 40.91
N GLY A 10 32.53 -5.75 40.22
CA GLY A 10 31.63 -5.61 39.06
C GLY A 10 30.24 -5.03 39.39
N GLU A 11 30.24 -3.85 39.99
CA GLU A 11 29.12 -3.03 40.47
C GLU A 11 29.20 -1.63 39.82
N ASP A 12 29.39 -1.60 38.49
CA ASP A 12 29.43 -0.37 37.69
C ASP A 12 28.49 -0.46 36.46
N LEU A 13 28.06 0.70 35.96
CA LEU A 13 27.26 0.87 34.75
C LEU A 13 28.18 0.98 33.52
N ASP A 14 28.78 -0.15 33.14
CA ASP A 14 29.61 -0.25 31.93
C ASP A 14 28.78 0.04 30.67
N GLY A 15 29.19 1.08 29.94
CA GLY A 15 28.55 1.49 28.68
C GLY A 15 27.23 2.22 28.88
N ARG A 16 26.18 1.73 28.21
CA ARG A 16 24.89 2.42 28.06
C ARG A 16 24.14 2.52 29.39
N VAL A 17 23.52 3.67 29.68
CA VAL A 17 22.62 3.85 30.83
C VAL A 17 21.19 4.12 30.37
N VAL A 18 20.28 3.24 30.78
CA VAL A 18 18.85 3.33 30.47
C VAL A 18 18.04 3.42 31.76
N LEU A 19 17.20 4.45 31.86
CA LEU A 19 16.18 4.58 32.90
C LEU A 19 14.84 4.10 32.34
N HIS A 20 14.12 3.28 33.10
CA HIS A 20 12.72 2.95 32.85
C HIS A 20 11.86 3.66 33.90
N VAL A 21 10.90 4.47 33.45
CA VAL A 21 9.98 5.22 34.31
C VAL A 21 8.63 4.49 34.37
N ASP A 22 8.25 4.07 35.58
CA ASP A 22 6.99 3.38 35.89
C ASP A 22 6.11 4.26 36.79
N VAL A 23 4.92 4.66 36.34
CA VAL A 23 4.04 5.50 37.17
C VAL A 23 3.33 4.67 38.23
N ASP A 24 3.41 5.10 39.49
CA ASP A 24 2.88 4.34 40.62
C ASP A 24 1.35 4.30 40.61
N GLY A 25 0.79 3.18 40.17
CA GLY A 25 -0.66 3.02 40.05
C GLY A 25 -1.29 3.98 39.03
N PHE A 26 -0.59 4.27 37.92
CA PHE A 26 -0.94 5.23 36.85
C PHE A 26 -2.38 5.74 36.82
N TYR A 27 -3.37 4.86 36.58
CA TYR A 27 -4.78 5.24 36.51
C TYR A 27 -5.29 5.92 37.79
N CYS A 28 -5.00 5.36 38.97
CA CYS A 28 -5.35 5.97 40.26
C CYS A 28 -4.55 7.26 40.53
N ALA A 29 -3.29 7.35 40.07
CA ALA A 29 -2.51 8.58 40.14
C ALA A 29 -3.11 9.70 39.27
N CYS A 30 -3.59 9.37 38.06
CA CYS A 30 -4.34 10.29 37.21
C CYS A 30 -5.65 10.74 37.87
N GLU A 31 -6.39 9.85 38.55
CA GLU A 31 -7.56 10.22 39.34
C GLU A 31 -7.19 11.18 40.48
N ALA A 32 -6.17 10.86 41.27
CA ALA A 32 -5.68 11.67 42.39
C ALA A 32 -5.07 13.02 41.94
N ARG A 33 -4.65 13.15 40.68
CA ARG A 33 -4.23 14.43 40.07
C ARG A 33 -5.42 15.34 39.77
N ARG A 34 -6.55 14.81 39.30
CA ARG A 34 -7.79 15.61 39.10
C ARG A 34 -8.65 15.77 40.36
N ARG A 35 -8.43 14.92 41.37
CA ARG A 35 -9.15 14.89 42.65
C ARG A 35 -8.15 14.70 43.80
N PRO A 36 -7.47 15.79 44.24
CA PRO A 36 -6.47 15.74 45.31
C PRO A 36 -6.98 15.12 46.62
N GLU A 37 -8.29 15.19 46.88
CA GLU A 37 -8.96 14.60 48.04
C GLU A 37 -8.95 13.06 48.08
N LEU A 38 -8.48 12.40 47.01
CA LEU A 38 -8.28 10.94 46.92
C LEU A 38 -6.88 10.49 47.34
N ARG A 39 -5.91 11.40 47.48
CA ARG A 39 -4.55 11.06 47.91
C ARG A 39 -4.58 10.47 49.33
N GLY A 40 -3.85 9.37 49.55
CA GLY A 40 -3.82 8.67 50.83
C GLY A 40 -5.08 7.88 51.19
N LYS A 41 -6.06 7.76 50.28
CA LYS A 41 -7.27 6.93 50.47
C LYS A 41 -7.23 5.70 49.54
N PRO A 42 -7.87 4.57 49.88
CA PRO A 42 -7.99 3.44 48.96
C PRO A 42 -8.79 3.81 47.70
N VAL A 43 -8.20 3.64 46.52
CA VAL A 43 -8.81 3.94 45.22
C VAL A 43 -8.65 2.77 44.24
N ALA A 44 -9.76 2.39 43.60
CA ALA A 44 -9.81 1.43 42.51
C ALA A 44 -10.41 2.05 41.24
N VAL A 45 -9.91 1.65 40.06
CA VAL A 45 -10.50 1.99 38.76
C VAL A 45 -11.10 0.73 38.12
N THR A 46 -12.35 0.82 37.67
CA THR A 46 -13.14 -0.31 37.12
C THR A 46 -13.46 -0.14 35.64
N GLN A 47 -13.59 -1.26 34.92
CA GLN A 47 -13.93 -1.29 33.49
C GLN A 47 -15.45 -1.43 33.29
N PHE A 48 -16.00 -0.69 32.33
CA PHE A 48 -17.46 -0.58 32.06
C PHE A 48 -18.21 -1.90 31.77
N ASN A 49 -17.51 -3.01 31.54
CA ASN A 49 -18.05 -4.29 31.08
C ASN A 49 -18.22 -5.35 32.20
N SER A 50 -18.43 -4.93 33.45
CA SER A 50 -18.50 -5.81 34.64
C SER A 50 -17.18 -6.55 34.99
N GLY A 51 -16.04 -6.13 34.43
CA GLY A 51 -14.77 -6.86 34.41
C GLY A 51 -13.85 -6.75 35.65
N GLY A 52 -14.33 -6.19 36.77
CA GLY A 52 -13.51 -5.94 37.95
C GLY A 52 -12.52 -4.78 37.82
N PHE A 53 -11.64 -4.61 38.81
CA PHE A 53 -10.70 -3.50 38.88
C PHE A 53 -9.50 -3.68 37.93
N VAL A 54 -9.28 -2.70 37.06
CA VAL A 54 -8.11 -2.63 36.17
C VAL A 54 -6.89 -1.98 36.86
N ALA A 55 -7.15 -1.15 37.88
CA ALA A 55 -6.12 -0.50 38.66
C ALA A 55 -6.52 -0.35 40.13
N LEU A 56 -5.50 -0.30 40.98
CA LEU A 56 -5.54 -0.05 42.41
C LEU A 56 -4.36 0.86 42.75
N ASN A 57 -4.51 1.72 43.75
CA ASN A 57 -3.37 2.37 44.39
C ASN A 57 -2.79 1.49 45.51
N GLU A 58 -1.75 1.99 46.17
CA GLU A 58 -1.04 1.25 47.21
C GLU A 58 -1.94 1.01 48.43
N GLU A 59 -2.73 2.01 48.84
CA GLU A 59 -3.66 1.94 49.96
C GLU A 59 -4.69 0.81 49.79
N ALA A 60 -5.29 0.71 48.59
CA ALA A 60 -6.21 -0.38 48.25
C ALA A 60 -5.51 -1.74 48.19
N SER A 61 -4.24 -1.77 47.75
CA SER A 61 -3.45 -3.00 47.69
C SER A 61 -3.04 -3.49 49.08
N ARG A 62 -2.65 -2.58 50.00
CA ARG A 62 -2.36 -2.88 51.41
C ARG A 62 -3.59 -3.42 52.15
N ALA A 63 -4.81 -3.02 51.75
CA ALA A 63 -6.06 -3.59 52.24
C ALA A 63 -6.40 -5.00 51.67
N GLY A 64 -5.48 -5.64 50.95
CA GLY A 64 -5.64 -7.02 50.45
C GLY A 64 -6.52 -7.16 49.20
N LEU A 65 -6.69 -6.07 48.43
CA LEU A 65 -7.37 -6.08 47.14
C LEU A 65 -6.39 -6.32 46.00
N ARG A 66 -6.85 -6.96 44.91
CA ARG A 66 -6.05 -7.23 43.70
C ARG A 66 -6.78 -6.76 42.44
N LYS A 67 -6.02 -6.55 41.36
CA LYS A 67 -6.60 -6.34 40.03
C LYS A 67 -7.46 -7.54 39.64
N GLY A 68 -8.65 -7.29 39.10
CA GLY A 68 -9.68 -8.30 38.83
C GLY A 68 -10.63 -8.61 40.00
N ASP A 69 -10.32 -8.19 41.23
CA ASP A 69 -11.34 -8.15 42.29
C ASP A 69 -12.40 -7.06 41.96
N GLY A 70 -13.55 -7.08 42.63
CA GLY A 70 -14.69 -6.20 42.34
C GLY A 70 -15.53 -6.64 41.13
N ILE A 71 -15.48 -7.93 40.77
CA ILE A 71 -16.19 -8.47 39.61
C ILE A 71 -17.70 -8.52 39.85
N GLY A 72 -18.48 -8.18 38.81
CA GLY A 72 -19.95 -8.22 38.87
C GLY A 72 -20.52 -9.65 38.80
N ALA A 73 -21.75 -9.84 39.27
CA ALA A 73 -22.43 -11.15 39.30
C ALA A 73 -22.55 -11.86 37.93
N GLN A 74 -22.47 -11.11 36.82
CA GLN A 74 -22.42 -11.67 35.46
C GLN A 74 -21.02 -12.25 35.15
N GLY A 75 -19.95 -11.54 35.50
CA GLY A 75 -18.56 -11.93 35.22
C GLY A 75 -18.10 -13.12 36.08
N HIS A 76 -18.49 -13.12 37.36
CA HIS A 76 -18.22 -14.22 38.31
C HIS A 76 -18.76 -15.57 37.82
N ARG A 77 -19.98 -15.58 37.25
CA ARG A 77 -20.62 -16.81 36.72
C ARG A 77 -19.98 -17.35 35.44
N ASN A 78 -19.38 -16.49 34.62
CA ASN A 78 -18.93 -16.85 33.27
C ASN A 78 -17.43 -17.20 33.16
N LEU A 79 -16.59 -16.72 34.08
CA LEU A 79 -15.13 -16.93 34.02
C LEU A 79 -14.68 -18.01 35.01
N ARG A 80 -14.20 -19.17 34.52
CA ARG A 80 -13.77 -20.31 35.36
C ARG A 80 -12.83 -19.91 36.51
N PHE A 81 -11.89 -19.00 36.28
CA PHE A 81 -10.91 -18.56 37.30
C PHE A 81 -11.52 -17.84 38.51
N PHE A 82 -12.69 -17.21 38.38
CA PHE A 82 -13.31 -16.43 39.45
C PHE A 82 -14.42 -17.17 40.20
N LYS A 83 -14.91 -18.30 39.69
CA LYS A 83 -16.00 -19.08 40.33
C LYS A 83 -15.69 -19.45 41.78
N ASP A 84 -14.44 -19.84 42.03
CA ASP A 84 -13.97 -20.29 43.34
C ASP A 84 -13.44 -19.14 44.24
N ARG A 85 -13.75 -17.89 43.87
CA ARG A 85 -13.24 -16.67 44.54
C ARG A 85 -14.39 -15.75 44.99
N PRO A 86 -15.12 -16.11 46.07
CA PRO A 86 -16.18 -15.25 46.62
C PRO A 86 -15.62 -13.94 47.20
N ASP A 87 -14.34 -13.92 47.60
CA ASP A 87 -13.62 -12.75 48.13
C ASP A 87 -13.28 -11.69 47.07
N ALA A 88 -13.47 -12.01 45.78
CA ALA A 88 -13.27 -11.12 44.63
C ALA A 88 -14.56 -10.44 44.17
N THR A 89 -15.72 -10.77 44.75
CA THR A 89 -16.99 -10.08 44.49
C THR A 89 -16.99 -8.67 45.10
N MET A 90 -17.89 -7.79 44.66
CA MET A 90 -18.01 -6.46 45.28
C MET A 90 -18.31 -6.52 46.79
N GLU A 91 -19.09 -7.50 47.25
CA GLU A 91 -19.34 -7.68 48.69
C GLU A 91 -18.06 -8.10 49.44
N GLY A 92 -17.28 -9.02 48.86
CA GLY A 92 -15.97 -9.43 49.40
C GLY A 92 -14.96 -8.29 49.46
N VAL A 93 -14.96 -7.42 48.45
CA VAL A 93 -14.12 -6.21 48.40
C VAL A 93 -14.52 -5.21 49.49
N MET A 94 -15.79 -4.83 49.58
CA MET A 94 -16.23 -3.84 50.57
C MET A 94 -16.07 -4.33 52.02
N ARG A 95 -16.08 -5.65 52.25
CA ARG A 95 -15.77 -6.24 53.55
C ARG A 95 -14.28 -6.13 53.93
N LYS A 96 -13.37 -6.15 52.94
CA LYS A 96 -11.92 -5.97 53.16
C LYS A 96 -11.54 -4.49 53.26
N CYS A 97 -12.20 -3.62 52.49
CA CYS A 97 -11.89 -2.20 52.42
C CYS A 97 -13.20 -1.40 52.32
N PRO A 98 -13.83 -1.05 53.47
CA PRO A 98 -15.08 -0.29 53.48
C PRO A 98 -14.94 1.12 52.89
N ASP A 99 -13.77 1.75 53.06
CA ASP A 99 -13.47 3.12 52.60
C ASP A 99 -13.01 3.20 51.13
N LEU A 100 -13.19 2.12 50.35
CA LEU A 100 -12.74 2.05 48.96
C LEU A 100 -13.53 2.98 48.02
N THR A 101 -12.83 3.95 47.44
CA THR A 101 -13.39 4.78 46.36
C THR A 101 -13.21 4.07 45.01
N ILE A 102 -14.32 3.76 44.34
CA ILE A 102 -14.32 3.07 43.04
C ILE A 102 -14.70 4.05 41.93
N LEU A 103 -13.88 4.14 40.88
CA LEU A 103 -14.02 5.11 39.80
C LEU A 103 -14.11 4.43 38.43
N PRO A 104 -14.97 4.91 37.52
CA PRO A 104 -15.04 4.41 36.15
C PRO A 104 -13.80 4.85 35.34
N MET A 105 -13.29 3.98 34.49
CA MET A 105 -12.13 4.23 33.64
C MET A 105 -12.34 5.38 32.63
N ASP A 106 -11.58 6.48 32.74
CA ASP A 106 -11.62 7.62 31.81
C ASP A 106 -10.41 7.64 30.85
N THR A 107 -10.53 6.91 29.73
CA THR A 107 -9.42 6.70 28.79
C THR A 107 -8.86 7.97 28.15
N ASP A 108 -9.65 9.04 28.07
CA ASP A 108 -9.19 10.30 27.48
C ASP A 108 -8.40 11.11 28.51
N TRP A 109 -8.88 11.17 29.75
CA TRP A 109 -8.13 11.80 30.85
C TRP A 109 -6.76 11.14 31.06
N TYR A 110 -6.69 9.81 30.99
CA TYR A 110 -5.44 9.08 31.11
C TYR A 110 -4.48 9.33 29.93
N ARG A 111 -4.99 9.58 28.72
CA ARG A 111 -4.14 10.00 27.59
C ARG A 111 -3.57 11.39 27.81
N THR A 112 -4.37 12.34 28.30
CA THR A 112 -3.85 13.68 28.65
C THR A 112 -2.75 13.58 29.69
N CYS A 113 -2.97 12.86 30.80
CA CYS A 113 -1.92 12.67 31.81
C CYS A 113 -0.66 11.95 31.28
N SER A 114 -0.81 11.11 30.25
CA SER A 114 0.29 10.42 29.58
C SER A 114 1.11 11.33 28.65
N GLU A 115 0.48 12.31 27.99
CA GLU A 115 1.20 13.33 27.22
C GLU A 115 1.84 14.37 28.15
N ASP A 116 1.13 14.83 29.19
CA ASP A 116 1.70 15.74 30.19
C ASP A 116 2.97 15.15 30.86
N LEU A 117 2.98 13.83 31.10
CA LEU A 117 4.17 13.12 31.59
C LEU A 117 5.27 13.02 30.54
N LEU A 118 4.94 12.77 29.27
CA LEU A 118 5.94 12.81 28.20
C LEU A 118 6.61 14.19 28.13
N ASP A 119 5.83 15.26 28.19
CA ASP A 119 6.32 16.64 28.13
C ASP A 119 7.19 16.97 29.35
N ALA A 120 6.80 16.57 30.56
CA ALA A 120 7.61 16.74 31.77
C ALA A 120 8.95 15.97 31.69
N LEU A 121 8.93 14.72 31.21
CA LEU A 121 10.16 13.93 31.04
C LEU A 121 11.07 14.51 29.95
N ALA A 122 10.49 14.98 28.83
CA ALA A 122 11.25 15.48 27.68
C ALA A 122 11.79 16.91 27.87
N SER A 123 11.14 17.73 28.70
CA SER A 123 11.60 19.09 29.01
C SER A 123 12.60 19.16 30.16
N PHE A 124 12.77 18.08 30.94
CA PHE A 124 13.61 18.08 32.15
C PHE A 124 15.09 18.41 31.87
N ARG A 125 15.73 17.75 30.90
CA ARG A 125 17.12 18.01 30.47
C ARG A 125 17.29 17.69 28.98
N SER A 126 17.92 18.59 28.22
CA SER A 126 18.17 18.43 26.77
C SER A 126 19.12 17.28 26.40
N THR A 127 19.89 16.77 27.35
CA THR A 127 20.81 15.62 27.19
C THR A 127 20.13 14.26 27.27
N LEU A 128 18.82 14.21 27.54
CA LEU A 128 18.05 12.97 27.72
C LEU A 128 17.20 12.68 26.49
N VAL A 129 17.14 11.41 26.07
CA VAL A 129 16.28 10.98 24.95
C VAL A 129 15.14 10.12 25.51
N VAL A 130 13.93 10.67 25.51
CA VAL A 130 12.72 10.02 26.06
C VAL A 130 11.97 9.25 24.97
N GLU A 131 11.59 8.01 25.27
CA GLU A 131 10.80 7.13 24.42
C GLU A 131 9.56 6.63 25.16
N LYS A 132 8.39 6.82 24.54
CA LYS A 132 7.09 6.37 25.08
C LYS A 132 6.74 4.98 24.53
N SER A 133 6.60 3.99 25.42
CA SER A 133 6.30 2.60 25.05
C SER A 133 4.80 2.28 25.17
N SER A 134 4.12 2.78 26.20
CA SER A 134 2.66 2.76 26.32
C SER A 134 2.13 4.03 26.98
N ILE A 135 0.89 4.00 27.49
CA ILE A 135 0.27 5.14 28.17
C ILE A 135 0.94 5.46 29.53
N ASP A 136 1.62 4.48 30.11
CA ASP A 136 2.09 4.43 31.50
C ASP A 136 3.56 3.96 31.64
N ASP A 137 4.27 3.81 30.52
CA ASP A 137 5.53 3.07 30.44
C ASP A 137 6.49 3.78 29.48
N PHE A 138 7.59 4.29 30.03
CA PHE A 138 8.53 5.20 29.35
C PHE A 138 9.98 4.76 29.58
N PHE A 139 10.84 5.03 28.60
CA PHE A 139 12.28 4.81 28.67
C PHE A 139 13.02 6.12 28.44
N ILE A 140 14.18 6.26 29.08
CA ILE A 140 15.07 7.40 28.90
C ILE A 140 16.48 6.89 28.65
N GLU A 141 17.06 7.33 27.55
CA GLU A 141 18.49 7.26 27.30
C GLU A 141 19.18 8.35 28.12
N ALA A 142 20.05 7.95 29.03
CA ALA A 142 20.74 8.85 29.96
C ALA A 142 22.27 8.76 29.88
N THR A 143 22.83 7.97 28.95
CA THR A 143 24.27 7.70 28.86
C THR A 143 25.06 9.00 28.79
N ALA A 144 24.74 9.87 27.82
CA ALA A 144 25.42 11.15 27.67
C ALA A 144 25.30 12.05 28.91
N HIS A 145 24.16 12.06 29.60
CA HIS A 145 24.01 12.85 30.82
C HIS A 145 24.87 12.28 31.96
N VAL A 146 24.85 10.97 32.16
CA VAL A 146 25.66 10.30 33.19
C VAL A 146 27.16 10.44 32.91
N ASP A 147 27.58 10.33 31.65
CA ASP A 147 28.98 10.52 31.24
C ASP A 147 29.48 11.94 31.54
N LEU A 148 28.64 12.97 31.38
CA LEU A 148 29.01 14.36 31.64
C LEU A 148 29.12 14.71 33.14
N HIS A 149 28.41 13.98 34.02
CA HIS A 149 28.28 14.32 35.44
C HIS A 149 28.85 13.22 36.35
N CYS A 150 29.52 12.20 35.82
CA CYS A 150 30.04 11.10 36.66
C CYS A 150 31.21 11.51 37.57
N ASP A 151 31.91 12.60 37.26
CA ASP A 151 32.99 13.14 38.10
C ASP A 151 32.49 14.19 39.12
N ASP A 152 31.19 14.50 39.15
CA ASP A 152 30.59 15.44 40.11
C ASP A 152 30.51 14.82 41.52
N ASP A 153 30.55 15.67 42.56
CA ASP A 153 30.34 15.23 43.93
C ASP A 153 28.85 14.92 44.18
N HIS A 154 28.53 13.62 44.24
CA HIS A 154 27.20 13.10 44.60
C HIS A 154 27.10 12.65 46.07
N SER A 155 28.10 12.92 46.93
CA SER A 155 28.11 12.45 48.32
C SER A 155 27.00 13.06 49.19
N TRP A 156 26.45 14.21 48.78
CA TRP A 156 25.29 14.85 49.40
C TRP A 156 23.97 14.10 49.14
N ASP A 157 23.91 13.22 48.13
CA ASP A 157 22.67 12.53 47.78
C ASP A 157 22.43 11.29 48.68
N THR A 158 21.79 11.58 49.80
CA THR A 158 21.34 10.59 50.80
C THR A 158 20.04 9.86 50.40
N ARG A 159 19.50 10.08 49.19
CA ARG A 159 18.24 9.44 48.76
C ARG A 159 18.48 7.95 48.50
N LEU A 160 17.63 7.11 49.12
CA LEU A 160 17.78 5.66 49.09
C LEU A 160 17.65 5.08 47.67
N VAL A 161 18.62 4.26 47.29
CA VAL A 161 18.62 3.41 46.10
C VAL A 161 18.54 1.96 46.54
N TYR A 162 17.71 1.17 45.86
CA TYR A 162 17.74 -0.28 45.99
C TYR A 162 18.72 -0.88 44.97
N LEU A 163 19.78 -1.54 45.45
CA LEU A 163 20.61 -2.38 44.59
C LEU A 163 19.92 -3.72 44.40
N TRP A 164 19.59 -4.07 43.16
CA TRP A 164 18.96 -5.36 42.88
C TRP A 164 19.93 -6.52 43.18
N ALA A 165 19.51 -7.48 44.01
CA ALA A 165 20.28 -8.69 44.29
C ALA A 165 19.38 -9.94 44.41
N PRO A 166 19.90 -11.16 44.20
CA PRO A 166 19.13 -12.39 44.38
C PRO A 166 18.83 -12.63 45.87
N GLY A 167 17.55 -12.76 46.24
CA GLY A 167 17.12 -13.00 47.62
C GLY A 167 16.27 -11.87 48.18
N ASP A 168 16.41 -11.60 49.48
CA ASP A 168 15.65 -10.55 50.18
C ASP A 168 16.13 -9.15 49.79
N GLN A 169 15.31 -8.49 48.97
CA GLN A 169 15.57 -7.16 48.43
C GLN A 169 15.58 -6.05 49.51
N THR A 170 15.01 -6.29 50.69
CA THR A 170 14.93 -5.27 51.76
C THR A 170 16.28 -4.96 52.40
N SER A 171 17.26 -5.86 52.27
CA SER A 171 18.59 -5.77 52.88
C SER A 171 19.64 -5.01 52.04
N ASN A 172 19.35 -4.67 50.78
CA ASN A 172 20.30 -4.08 49.83
C ASN A 172 20.01 -2.60 49.51
N GLN A 173 19.70 -1.82 50.55
CA GLN A 173 19.67 -0.37 50.45
C GLN A 173 21.10 0.20 50.36
N ARG A 174 21.27 1.23 49.53
CA ARG A 174 22.50 1.98 49.28
C ARG A 174 22.16 3.46 49.15
N THR A 175 23.14 4.34 49.39
CA THR A 175 23.11 5.74 48.97
C THR A 175 23.91 5.93 47.67
N ALA A 176 23.81 7.09 47.02
CA ALA A 176 24.64 7.37 45.86
C ALA A 176 26.15 7.36 46.21
N ALA A 177 26.51 7.76 47.43
CA ALA A 177 27.87 7.77 47.95
C ALA A 177 28.51 6.37 48.08
N ASP A 178 27.70 5.29 48.11
CA ASP A 178 28.17 3.91 48.22
C ASP A 178 28.43 3.24 46.85
N MET A 179 28.30 3.98 45.73
CA MET A 179 28.30 3.44 44.37
C MET A 179 29.51 3.90 43.54
N SER A 180 29.70 3.29 42.36
CA SER A 180 30.63 3.82 41.36
C SER A 180 30.20 5.24 40.92
N PRO A 181 31.12 6.08 40.41
CA PRO A 181 30.79 7.47 40.06
C PRO A 181 29.68 7.56 38.98
N ARG A 182 29.68 6.65 37.99
CA ARG A 182 28.62 6.53 36.97
C ARG A 182 27.27 6.12 37.58
N ALA A 183 27.28 5.16 38.51
CA ALA A 183 26.07 4.70 39.17
C ALA A 183 25.50 5.74 40.13
N ALA A 184 26.36 6.51 40.82
CA ALA A 184 25.97 7.63 41.66
C ALA A 184 25.27 8.72 40.83
N ALA A 185 25.87 9.16 39.72
CA ALA A 185 25.27 10.13 38.80
C ALA A 185 23.92 9.65 38.21
N ALA A 186 23.82 8.38 37.81
CA ALA A 186 22.57 7.80 37.33
C ALA A 186 21.46 7.77 38.40
N CYS A 187 21.82 7.48 39.66
CA CYS A 187 20.90 7.48 40.79
C CYS A 187 20.45 8.90 41.19
N SER A 188 21.37 9.87 41.16
CA SER A 188 21.07 11.29 41.38
C SER A 188 20.09 11.81 40.32
N LEU A 189 20.36 11.51 39.04
CA LEU A 189 19.47 11.84 37.92
C LEU A 189 18.07 11.24 38.10
N ALA A 190 17.97 9.96 38.45
CA ALA A 190 16.69 9.28 38.66
C ALA A 190 15.88 9.90 39.82
N ALA A 191 16.56 10.34 40.88
CA ALA A 191 15.93 10.95 42.03
C ALA A 191 15.47 12.40 41.76
N ASP A 192 16.24 13.18 40.99
CA ASP A 192 15.85 14.51 40.54
C ASP A 192 14.66 14.45 39.56
N LEU A 193 14.67 13.48 38.63
CA LEU A 193 13.56 13.22 37.72
C LEU A 193 12.26 12.89 38.49
N ARG A 194 12.36 12.07 39.55
CA ARG A 194 11.25 11.76 40.46
C ARG A 194 10.71 13.01 41.17
N ALA A 195 11.59 13.88 41.66
CA ALA A 195 11.19 15.14 42.29
C ALA A 195 10.48 16.06 41.27
N HIS A 196 11.07 16.24 40.09
CA HIS A 196 10.54 17.08 39.01
C HIS A 196 9.15 16.64 38.54
N VAL A 197 8.94 15.34 38.33
CA VAL A 197 7.62 14.80 37.93
C VAL A 197 6.58 15.00 39.03
N ARG A 198 6.96 14.86 40.31
CA ARG A 198 6.06 15.08 41.45
C ARG A 198 5.63 16.54 41.58
N GLU A 199 6.56 17.47 41.39
CA GLU A 199 6.28 18.90 41.40
C GLU A 199 5.39 19.29 40.21
N THR A 200 5.82 18.95 38.99
CA THR A 200 5.19 19.37 37.74
C THR A 200 3.81 18.75 37.51
N LEU A 201 3.62 17.48 37.87
CA LEU A 201 2.36 16.75 37.62
C LEU A 201 1.45 16.65 38.84
N GLY A 202 1.62 17.54 39.82
CA GLY A 202 0.70 17.68 40.95
C GLY A 202 0.66 16.42 41.83
N GLY A 203 1.82 16.04 42.38
CA GLY A 203 1.96 14.96 43.36
C GLY A 203 1.99 13.54 42.77
N MET A 204 2.08 13.39 41.44
CA MET A 204 2.26 12.09 40.80
C MET A 204 3.63 11.51 41.14
N THR A 205 3.69 10.27 41.63
CA THR A 205 4.97 9.58 41.89
C THR A 205 5.28 8.59 40.77
N ILE A 206 6.58 8.44 40.52
CA ILE A 206 7.12 7.47 39.58
C ILE A 206 8.19 6.66 40.29
N SER A 207 8.34 5.40 39.90
CA SER A 207 9.46 4.56 40.29
C SER A 207 10.37 4.31 39.10
N VAL A 208 11.69 4.35 39.32
CA VAL A 208 12.69 4.35 38.25
C VAL A 208 13.59 3.11 38.33
N GLY A 209 13.64 2.33 37.26
CA GLY A 209 14.61 1.24 37.13
C GLY A 209 15.81 1.71 36.32
N ILE A 210 17.02 1.50 36.83
CA ILE A 210 18.28 1.92 36.19
C ILE A 210 19.03 0.64 35.77
N GLY A 211 19.46 0.56 34.51
CA GLY A 211 20.27 -0.57 34.06
C GLY A 211 20.84 -0.39 32.65
N PRO A 212 21.66 -1.36 32.17
CA PRO A 212 22.41 -1.19 30.93
C PRO A 212 21.60 -1.37 29.65
N ASN A 213 20.34 -1.80 29.77
CA ASN A 213 19.39 -1.90 28.65
C ASN A 213 17.94 -1.80 29.14
N LYS A 214 17.02 -1.57 28.18
CA LYS A 214 15.58 -1.43 28.42
C LYS A 214 14.96 -2.62 29.18
N LEU A 215 15.38 -3.86 28.88
CA LEU A 215 14.78 -5.04 29.49
C LEU A 215 15.13 -5.11 30.99
N LEU A 216 16.40 -4.97 31.34
CA LEU A 216 16.85 -5.02 32.74
C LEU A 216 16.27 -3.87 33.56
N ALA A 217 16.34 -2.64 33.05
CA ALA A 217 15.76 -1.46 33.68
C ALA A 217 14.25 -1.65 33.97
N ARG A 218 13.49 -2.18 33.01
CA ARG A 218 12.05 -2.46 33.16
C ARG A 218 11.73 -3.63 34.09
N LEU A 219 12.59 -4.65 34.15
CA LEU A 219 12.37 -5.79 35.05
C LEU A 219 12.56 -5.40 36.52
N VAL A 220 13.49 -4.50 36.83
CA VAL A 220 13.72 -4.06 38.22
C VAL A 220 12.74 -2.99 38.69
N SER A 221 12.33 -2.04 37.83
CA SER A 221 11.28 -1.06 38.18
C SER A 221 9.94 -1.73 38.53
N LYS A 222 9.52 -2.75 37.77
CA LYS A 222 8.30 -3.52 38.03
C LYS A 222 8.42 -4.48 39.25
N ARG A 223 9.62 -4.60 39.83
CA ARG A 223 9.92 -5.33 41.09
C ARG A 223 10.12 -4.39 42.30
N LYS A 224 9.81 -3.10 42.16
CA LYS A 224 9.86 -2.11 43.24
C LYS A 224 9.22 -2.61 44.54
N LEU A 225 9.92 -2.39 45.65
CA LEU A 225 9.45 -2.74 47.00
C LEU A 225 8.35 -1.80 47.48
N THR A 226 8.51 -0.51 47.20
CA THR A 226 7.56 0.56 47.54
C THR A 226 7.35 1.45 46.31
N PRO A 227 6.22 2.17 46.21
CA PRO A 227 6.10 3.32 45.31
C PRO A 227 7.19 4.37 45.56
N ASP A 228 7.32 5.29 44.61
CA ASP A 228 8.28 6.39 44.64
C ASP A 228 9.71 5.93 44.98
N SER A 229 10.17 4.85 44.36
CA SER A 229 11.50 4.27 44.62
C SER A 229 12.36 4.19 43.36
N GLN A 230 13.65 3.94 43.55
CA GLN A 230 14.56 3.66 42.44
C GLN A 230 15.41 2.43 42.69
N THR A 231 15.57 1.63 41.65
CA THR A 231 16.25 0.33 41.71
C THR A 231 17.29 0.24 40.59
N ILE A 232 18.55 -0.02 40.94
CA ILE A 232 19.66 -0.19 39.99
C ILE A 232 20.02 -1.66 39.81
N ILE A 233 20.42 -2.04 38.59
CA ILE A 233 20.98 -3.35 38.28
C ILE A 233 22.16 -3.25 37.32
N PHE A 234 23.25 -3.94 37.67
CA PHE A 234 24.46 -4.04 36.86
C PHE A 234 24.41 -5.22 35.88
N ALA A 235 25.20 -5.17 34.80
CA ALA A 235 25.25 -6.23 33.80
C ALA A 235 25.66 -7.59 34.38
N SER A 236 26.57 -7.58 35.37
CA SER A 236 27.02 -8.74 36.16
C SER A 236 25.87 -9.52 36.84
N MET A 237 24.76 -8.84 37.13
CA MET A 237 23.61 -9.39 37.86
C MET A 237 22.51 -9.91 36.93
N ALA A 238 22.61 -9.68 35.62
CA ALA A 238 21.58 -10.03 34.64
C ALA A 238 21.21 -11.53 34.62
N THR A 239 22.20 -12.41 34.72
CA THR A 239 21.99 -13.88 34.75
C THR A 239 21.17 -14.31 35.98
N ALA A 240 21.47 -13.74 37.15
CA ALA A 240 20.74 -14.07 38.38
C ALA A 240 19.32 -13.46 38.38
N LEU A 241 19.13 -12.31 37.72
CA LEU A 241 17.78 -11.77 37.48
C LEU A 241 17.00 -12.70 36.55
N ALA A 242 17.61 -13.23 35.48
CA ALA A 242 16.95 -14.18 34.59
C ALA A 242 16.54 -15.48 35.30
N GLN A 243 17.40 -16.02 36.18
CA GLN A 243 17.11 -17.21 36.99
C GLN A 243 15.94 -16.97 37.98
N SER A 244 15.85 -15.77 38.55
CA SER A 244 14.77 -15.40 39.48
C SER A 244 13.52 -14.81 38.81
N THR A 245 13.48 -14.72 37.48
CA THR A 245 12.36 -14.15 36.71
C THR A 245 11.50 -15.25 36.11
N ALA A 246 10.27 -15.40 36.58
CA ALA A 246 9.29 -16.26 35.93
C ALA A 246 9.02 -15.79 34.50
N LEU A 247 9.00 -16.71 33.53
CA LEU A 247 8.90 -16.39 32.10
C LEU A 247 7.71 -15.48 31.77
N LYS A 248 6.55 -15.78 32.36
CA LYS A 248 5.30 -15.00 32.22
C LYS A 248 5.33 -13.60 32.84
N SER A 249 6.36 -13.19 33.59
CA SER A 249 6.47 -11.81 34.07
C SER A 249 7.18 -10.88 33.08
N VAL A 250 7.84 -11.43 32.08
CA VAL A 250 8.59 -10.69 31.05
C VAL A 250 7.63 -10.00 30.06
N PRO A 251 7.89 -8.73 29.66
CA PRO A 251 7.12 -8.08 28.60
C PRO A 251 7.05 -8.92 27.32
N GLY A 252 5.89 -8.94 26.65
CA GLY A 252 5.63 -9.84 25.51
C GLY A 252 5.20 -11.27 25.90
N LEU A 253 5.70 -11.81 27.01
CA LEU A 253 5.43 -13.20 27.45
C LEU A 253 4.30 -13.34 28.49
N LYS A 254 3.63 -12.25 28.87
CA LYS A 254 2.54 -12.21 29.88
C LYS A 254 1.23 -12.94 29.51
N GLY A 255 1.12 -13.48 28.31
CA GLY A 255 -0.13 -14.03 27.75
C GLY A 255 0.00 -15.44 27.18
N LYS A 256 -0.80 -15.72 26.15
CA LYS A 256 -0.87 -17.03 25.47
C LYS A 256 0.51 -17.51 25.00
N LEU A 257 1.30 -16.62 24.40
CA LEU A 257 2.67 -16.87 23.96
C LEU A 257 3.55 -17.45 25.08
N GLY A 258 3.55 -16.82 26.27
CA GLY A 258 4.28 -17.34 27.42
C GLY A 258 3.80 -18.74 27.81
N SER A 259 2.50 -18.96 27.92
CA SER A 259 1.96 -20.31 28.20
C SER A 259 2.42 -21.35 27.18
N GLN A 260 2.43 -21.00 25.89
CA GLN A 260 2.81 -21.92 24.82
C GLN A 260 4.29 -22.28 24.88
N ILE A 261 5.18 -21.32 25.20
CA ILE A 261 6.61 -21.61 25.40
C ILE A 261 6.81 -22.50 26.64
N GLN A 262 6.09 -22.25 27.74
CA GLN A 262 6.14 -23.11 28.93
C GLN A 262 5.65 -24.53 28.63
N GLU A 263 4.53 -24.69 27.90
CA GLU A 263 3.96 -26.00 27.55
C GLU A 263 4.82 -26.75 26.52
N ALA A 264 5.42 -26.04 25.55
CA ALA A 264 6.23 -26.66 24.50
C ALA A 264 7.61 -27.15 24.98
N PHE A 265 8.23 -26.45 25.95
CA PHE A 265 9.61 -26.72 26.37
C PHE A 265 9.76 -27.05 27.87
N GLY A 266 8.69 -27.04 28.66
CA GLY A 266 8.77 -27.32 30.10
C GLY A 266 9.49 -26.25 30.92
N VAL A 267 9.60 -25.02 30.41
CA VAL A 267 10.36 -23.92 31.03
C VAL A 267 9.51 -23.06 31.97
N GLU A 268 10.11 -22.52 33.03
CA GLU A 268 9.42 -21.66 34.01
C GLU A 268 10.09 -20.30 34.24
N LYS A 269 11.41 -20.23 34.13
CA LYS A 269 12.22 -19.01 34.32
C LYS A 269 12.72 -18.47 32.99
N LEU A 270 13.12 -17.20 33.00
CA LEU A 270 13.73 -16.54 31.85
C LEU A 270 15.10 -17.15 31.51
N ALA A 271 15.88 -17.58 32.51
CA ALA A 271 17.16 -18.27 32.28
C ALA A 271 17.00 -19.62 31.57
N ASP A 272 15.87 -20.30 31.74
CA ASP A 272 15.61 -21.60 31.12
C ASP A 272 15.56 -21.51 29.59
N LEU A 273 15.31 -20.31 29.02
CA LEU A 273 15.36 -20.11 27.57
C LEU A 273 16.73 -20.41 26.96
N ASN A 274 17.82 -20.32 27.74
CA ASN A 274 19.18 -20.61 27.26
C ASN A 274 19.40 -22.09 26.87
N ILE A 275 18.49 -23.00 27.23
CA ILE A 275 18.57 -24.42 26.83
C ILE A 275 17.86 -24.70 25.50
N ILE A 276 17.14 -23.72 24.96
CA ILE A 276 16.37 -23.81 23.71
C ILE A 276 17.18 -23.14 22.60
N SER A 277 17.30 -23.76 21.42
CA SER A 277 17.98 -23.11 20.29
C SER A 277 17.15 -21.95 19.73
N ASP A 278 17.80 -20.91 19.18
CA ASP A 278 17.10 -19.81 18.51
C ASP A 278 16.14 -20.30 17.42
N ALA A 279 16.48 -21.40 16.74
CA ALA A 279 15.64 -22.03 15.71
C ALA A 279 14.41 -22.76 16.29
N ASP A 280 14.47 -23.27 17.53
CA ASP A 280 13.33 -23.86 18.23
C ASP A 280 12.43 -22.75 18.81
N LEU A 281 13.03 -21.74 19.44
CA LEU A 281 12.33 -20.53 19.90
C LEU A 281 11.55 -19.85 18.76
N ALA A 282 12.19 -19.65 17.60
CA ALA A 282 11.54 -19.06 16.41
C ALA A 282 10.40 -19.93 15.84
N ARG A 283 10.43 -21.25 16.02
CA ARG A 283 9.34 -22.17 15.60
C ARG A 283 8.18 -22.20 16.60
N SER A 284 8.43 -21.91 17.87
CA SER A 284 7.49 -22.10 18.98
C SER A 284 6.94 -20.81 19.57
N VAL A 285 7.50 -19.67 19.21
CA VAL A 285 6.81 -18.38 19.28
C VAL A 285 5.77 -18.34 18.16
N PRO A 286 4.46 -18.49 18.44
CA PRO A 286 3.47 -17.87 17.58
C PRO A 286 3.75 -16.37 17.60
N ASP A 287 4.35 -15.92 16.51
CA ASP A 287 4.29 -14.56 16.03
C ASP A 287 2.83 -14.07 16.06
N GLY A 288 2.58 -12.76 15.92
CA GLY A 288 1.21 -12.20 15.90
C GLY A 288 0.30 -12.72 14.76
N ARG A 289 0.84 -13.64 13.95
CA ARG A 289 0.23 -14.38 12.87
C ARG A 289 -0.73 -15.43 13.45
N ALA A 290 -1.85 -15.64 12.78
CA ALA A 290 -2.66 -16.82 13.00
C ALA A 290 -1.81 -18.09 12.81
N SER A 291 -2.25 -19.20 13.40
CA SER A 291 -1.59 -20.51 13.29
C SER A 291 -1.05 -20.80 11.88
N GLN A 292 0.15 -21.38 11.82
CA GLN A 292 0.80 -21.79 10.57
C GLN A 292 0.12 -23.00 9.90
N ASP A 293 -0.94 -23.56 10.48
CA ASP A 293 -1.86 -24.49 9.80
C ASP A 293 -2.76 -23.72 8.83
N PRO A 294 -2.67 -23.96 7.49
CA PRO A 294 -3.56 -23.34 6.51
C PRO A 294 -5.04 -23.74 6.65
N GLU A 295 -5.44 -24.60 7.59
CA GLU A 295 -6.85 -24.82 7.92
C GLU A 295 -7.33 -23.98 9.13
N ASP A 296 -6.44 -23.29 9.86
CA ASP A 296 -6.81 -22.52 11.06
C ASP A 296 -7.47 -21.17 10.74
N TYR A 297 -7.23 -20.59 9.56
CA TYR A 297 -7.97 -19.38 9.11
C TYR A 297 -9.47 -19.67 8.93
N LYS A 298 -9.85 -20.93 8.67
CA LYS A 298 -11.25 -21.39 8.64
C LYS A 298 -11.83 -21.60 10.05
N LYS A 299 -11.00 -21.55 11.11
CA LYS A 299 -11.42 -21.73 12.52
C LYS A 299 -11.69 -20.40 13.24
N THR A 300 -11.41 -19.24 12.62
CA THR A 300 -12.23 -18.06 12.88
C THR A 300 -13.65 -18.37 12.41
N PRO A 301 -14.68 -18.40 13.28
CA PRO A 301 -15.99 -18.88 12.88
C PRO A 301 -16.55 -18.08 11.71
N ALA A 302 -17.03 -18.78 10.68
CA ALA A 302 -17.79 -18.18 9.57
C ALA A 302 -18.99 -17.34 10.07
N GLU A 303 -19.43 -17.60 11.30
CA GLU A 303 -20.42 -16.85 12.09
C GLU A 303 -20.08 -15.37 12.33
N ARG A 304 -18.87 -14.88 12.00
CA ARG A 304 -18.48 -13.46 12.16
C ARG A 304 -18.61 -12.58 10.92
N PHE A 305 -18.96 -13.13 9.76
CA PHE A 305 -19.10 -12.35 8.53
C PHE A 305 -20.57 -12.19 8.13
N THR A 306 -21.11 -10.99 8.33
CA THR A 306 -22.34 -10.56 7.67
C THR A 306 -22.06 -10.38 6.19
N PHE A 307 -22.50 -11.32 5.35
CA PHE A 307 -22.65 -11.10 3.92
C PHE A 307 -23.62 -9.95 3.69
N ASN A 308 -23.42 -9.20 2.60
CA ASN A 308 -24.48 -8.31 2.10
C ASN A 308 -25.35 -9.16 1.17
N GLU A 309 -26.63 -9.34 1.47
CA GLU A 309 -27.55 -10.05 0.58
C GLU A 309 -28.07 -9.14 -0.52
N ASP A 310 -28.28 -7.86 -0.19
CA ASP A 310 -28.78 -6.84 -1.12
C ASP A 310 -28.15 -5.45 -0.90
N LEU A 311 -28.72 -4.43 -1.57
CA LEU A 311 -28.33 -3.04 -1.41
C LEU A 311 -28.82 -2.41 -0.10
N GLU A 312 -29.94 -2.87 0.47
CA GLU A 312 -30.49 -2.31 1.70
C GLU A 312 -29.61 -2.65 2.90
N ASP A 313 -28.96 -3.81 2.95
CA ASP A 313 -27.91 -4.12 3.95
C ASP A 313 -26.77 -3.07 3.93
N ILE A 314 -26.33 -2.69 2.72
CA ILE A 314 -25.27 -1.70 2.52
C ILE A 314 -25.77 -0.31 2.93
N TYR A 315 -26.98 0.08 2.49
CA TYR A 315 -27.55 1.39 2.82
C TYR A 315 -27.97 1.53 4.27
N LYS A 316 -28.40 0.47 4.95
CA LYS A 316 -28.71 0.45 6.38
C LYS A 316 -27.51 0.93 7.20
N THR A 317 -26.30 0.50 6.83
CA THR A 317 -25.05 0.96 7.46
C THR A 317 -24.82 2.47 7.30
N TRP A 318 -25.29 3.08 6.20
CA TRP A 318 -25.23 4.53 5.98
C TRP A 318 -26.37 5.28 6.68
N LYS A 319 -27.61 4.83 6.49
CA LYS A 319 -28.84 5.39 7.10
C LYS A 319 -28.76 5.39 8.63
N GLN A 320 -28.18 4.34 9.22
CA GLN A 320 -28.00 4.17 10.67
C GLN A 320 -26.64 4.68 11.19
N LEU A 321 -25.87 5.43 10.39
CA LEU A 321 -24.56 5.96 10.80
C LEU A 321 -24.66 6.84 12.06
N VAL A 322 -25.76 7.57 12.21
CA VAL A 322 -26.09 8.33 13.43
C VAL A 322 -27.44 7.83 13.93
N PRO A 323 -27.49 7.07 15.05
CA PRO A 323 -28.74 6.67 15.68
C PRO A 323 -29.62 7.87 16.02
N ASP A 324 -30.94 7.74 15.90
CA ASP A 324 -31.88 8.85 16.11
C ASP A 324 -31.74 9.49 17.51
N GLU A 325 -31.55 8.66 18.54
CA GLU A 325 -31.25 9.07 19.94
C GLU A 325 -30.01 9.99 20.06
N LYS A 326 -29.06 9.84 19.13
CA LYS A 326 -27.83 10.64 19.07
C LYS A 326 -27.96 11.86 18.16
N ARG A 327 -28.92 11.89 17.22
CA ARG A 327 -29.00 12.92 16.17
C ARG A 327 -29.16 14.33 16.74
N GLY A 328 -30.09 14.54 17.66
CA GLY A 328 -30.30 15.87 18.27
C GLY A 328 -29.06 16.40 19.01
N HIS A 329 -28.37 15.52 19.74
CA HIS A 329 -27.10 15.86 20.40
C HIS A 329 -25.98 16.16 19.38
N ALA A 330 -25.90 15.40 18.28
CA ALA A 330 -24.93 15.61 17.22
C ALA A 330 -25.15 16.93 16.46
N GLU A 331 -26.40 17.32 16.21
CA GLU A 331 -26.73 18.60 15.57
C GLU A 331 -26.27 19.80 16.41
N ILE A 332 -26.45 19.75 17.73
CA ILE A 332 -25.91 20.76 18.66
C ILE A 332 -24.37 20.73 18.61
N PHE A 333 -23.76 19.55 18.69
CA PHE A 333 -22.30 19.40 18.66
C PHE A 333 -21.67 20.01 17.40
N VAL A 334 -22.29 19.81 16.24
CA VAL A 334 -21.83 20.38 14.96
C VAL A 334 -21.95 21.90 14.94
N LYS A 335 -23.07 22.47 15.41
CA LYS A 335 -23.28 23.92 15.48
C LYS A 335 -22.25 24.61 16.38
N GLU A 336 -21.99 24.03 17.56
CA GLU A 336 -20.98 24.52 18.51
C GLU A 336 -19.55 24.40 17.97
N LEU A 337 -19.23 23.31 17.24
CA LEU A 337 -17.94 23.19 16.55
C LEU A 337 -17.75 24.27 15.48
N ILE A 338 -18.79 24.61 14.71
CA ILE A 338 -18.74 25.68 13.71
C ILE A 338 -18.52 27.03 14.40
N ALA A 339 -19.26 27.33 15.46
CA ALA A 339 -19.11 28.58 16.23
C ALA A 339 -17.72 28.75 16.86
N LEU A 340 -17.00 27.65 17.16
CA LEU A 340 -15.60 27.68 17.59
C LEU A 340 -14.58 27.77 16.44
N ASN A 341 -15.04 27.64 15.19
CA ASN A 341 -14.32 27.78 13.92
C ASN A 341 -12.84 27.33 13.94
N PRO A 342 -12.53 26.06 14.30
CA PRO A 342 -11.18 25.53 14.24
C PRO A 342 -10.67 25.48 12.79
N GLN A 343 -9.42 25.87 12.57
CA GLN A 343 -8.74 25.82 11.26
C GLN A 343 -7.79 24.63 11.12
N THR A 344 -7.29 24.07 12.24
CA THR A 344 -6.39 22.91 12.24
C THR A 344 -7.02 21.65 12.85
N ASN A 345 -6.43 20.49 12.57
CA ASN A 345 -6.86 19.23 13.22
C ASN A 345 -6.62 19.25 14.74
N GLU A 346 -5.62 20.00 15.21
CA GLU A 346 -5.31 20.14 16.63
C GLU A 346 -6.35 21.04 17.34
N GLU A 347 -6.67 22.18 16.73
CA GLU A 347 -7.78 23.04 17.18
C GLU A 347 -9.11 22.29 17.17
N LEU A 348 -9.40 21.47 16.15
CA LEU A 348 -10.61 20.66 16.12
C LEU A 348 -10.67 19.67 17.29
N ASN A 349 -9.54 19.05 17.67
CA ASN A 349 -9.48 18.17 18.84
C ASN A 349 -9.71 18.95 20.15
N LYS A 350 -9.11 20.14 20.28
CA LYS A 350 -9.30 21.06 21.41
C LYS A 350 -10.77 21.54 21.51
N ALA A 351 -11.38 21.94 20.39
CA ALA A 351 -12.77 22.36 20.27
C ALA A 351 -13.75 21.22 20.61
N THR A 352 -13.54 20.02 20.04
CA THR A 352 -14.32 18.81 20.37
C THR A 352 -14.31 18.52 21.89
N SER A 353 -13.14 18.69 22.53
CA SER A 353 -12.98 18.50 23.97
C SER A 353 -13.58 19.63 24.82
N LYS A 354 -13.72 20.85 24.26
CA LYS A 354 -14.41 21.99 24.88
C LYS A 354 -15.93 21.81 24.83
N VAL A 355 -16.49 21.52 23.64
CA VAL A 355 -17.93 21.28 23.42
C VAL A 355 -18.42 20.11 24.28
N ARG A 356 -17.67 18.99 24.32
CA ARG A 356 -18.02 17.83 25.18
C ARG A 356 -18.12 18.19 26.67
N ARG A 357 -17.23 19.04 27.19
CA ARG A 357 -17.27 19.49 28.60
C ARG A 357 -18.41 20.47 28.86
N MET A 358 -18.71 21.35 27.91
CA MET A 358 -19.73 22.39 28.05
C MET A 358 -21.14 21.79 28.19
N HIS A 359 -21.52 20.87 27.30
CA HIS A 359 -22.88 20.31 27.26
C HIS A 359 -23.03 18.97 28.01
N LYS A 360 -21.93 18.42 28.55
CA LYS A 360 -21.91 17.13 29.30
C LYS A 360 -22.62 15.97 28.55
N PHE A 361 -22.45 15.89 27.23
CA PHE A 361 -23.16 14.90 26.41
C PHE A 361 -22.91 13.47 26.91
N PRO A 362 -23.96 12.61 26.98
CA PRO A 362 -23.85 11.24 27.50
C PRO A 362 -23.15 10.27 26.54
N CYS A 363 -22.78 10.71 25.34
CA CYS A 363 -22.11 9.90 24.34
C CYS A 363 -21.03 10.68 23.58
N SER A 364 -20.07 9.95 23.03
CA SER A 364 -19.04 10.50 22.12
C SER A 364 -19.45 10.34 20.66
N PHE A 365 -19.00 11.28 19.83
CA PHE A 365 -19.23 11.29 18.39
C PHE A 365 -17.95 11.00 17.61
N ARG A 366 -18.07 10.21 16.55
CA ARG A 366 -17.01 9.98 15.56
C ARG A 366 -17.02 11.11 14.53
N LYS A 367 -15.86 11.49 13.98
CA LYS A 367 -15.79 12.50 12.89
C LYS A 367 -16.75 12.22 11.71
N SER A 368 -16.98 10.95 11.38
CA SER A 368 -17.92 10.52 10.33
C SER A 368 -19.40 10.73 10.68
N GLU A 369 -19.75 10.64 11.97
CA GLU A 369 -21.11 10.91 12.48
C GLU A 369 -21.39 12.41 12.44
N LEU A 370 -20.45 13.22 12.95
CA LEU A 370 -20.50 14.69 12.89
C LEU A 370 -20.55 15.20 11.44
N LEU A 371 -19.78 14.59 10.54
CA LEU A 371 -19.78 14.95 9.13
C LEU A 371 -21.10 14.60 8.42
N HIS A 372 -21.69 13.44 8.75
CA HIS A 372 -22.99 13.08 8.19
C HIS A 372 -24.08 14.07 8.61
N VAL A 373 -24.08 14.49 9.88
CA VAL A 373 -25.01 15.52 10.39
C VAL A 373 -24.73 16.89 9.80
N LEU A 374 -23.46 17.30 9.66
CA LEU A 374 -23.08 18.52 8.95
C LEU A 374 -23.61 18.55 7.52
N MET A 375 -23.49 17.43 6.79
CA MET A 375 -23.99 17.30 5.42
C MET A 375 -25.51 17.35 5.36
N ALA A 376 -26.22 16.66 6.26
CA ALA A 376 -27.68 16.71 6.32
C ALA A 376 -28.20 18.13 6.63
N LEU A 377 -27.58 18.84 7.58
CA LEU A 377 -27.94 20.22 7.91
C LEU A 377 -27.67 21.22 6.77
N GLU A 378 -26.67 20.95 5.92
CA GLU A 378 -26.41 21.73 4.70
C GLU A 378 -27.43 21.42 3.58
N GLU A 379 -27.74 20.14 3.35
CA GLU A 379 -28.78 19.73 2.39
C GLU A 379 -30.19 20.21 2.79
N GLU A 380 -30.47 20.28 4.10
CA GLU A 380 -31.69 20.87 4.68
C GLU A 380 -31.68 22.42 4.67
N GLY A 381 -30.60 23.06 4.19
CA GLY A 381 -30.46 24.53 4.14
C GLY A 381 -30.31 25.23 5.50
N LYS A 382 -30.17 24.47 6.60
CA LYS A 382 -30.05 24.98 7.97
C LYS A 382 -28.66 25.53 8.30
N LEU A 383 -27.64 25.15 7.54
CA LEU A 383 -26.26 25.63 7.67
C LEU A 383 -25.67 25.97 6.30
N SER A 384 -25.03 27.13 6.18
CA SER A 384 -24.26 27.54 5.01
C SER A 384 -23.17 28.53 5.40
N GLY A 385 -22.15 28.70 4.55
CA GLY A 385 -21.06 29.65 4.75
C GLY A 385 -19.65 29.04 4.71
N PRO A 386 -18.59 29.87 4.76
CA PRO A 386 -17.20 29.42 4.62
C PRO A 386 -16.74 28.51 5.78
N GLU A 387 -17.28 28.71 6.99
CA GLU A 387 -16.95 27.93 8.18
C GLU A 387 -17.42 26.47 8.05
N VAL A 388 -18.60 26.25 7.47
CA VAL A 388 -19.14 24.91 7.12
C VAL A 388 -18.20 24.18 6.15
N VAL A 389 -17.66 24.89 5.16
CA VAL A 389 -16.71 24.34 4.17
C VAL A 389 -15.36 24.01 4.83
N SER A 390 -14.87 24.85 5.76
CA SER A 390 -13.64 24.58 6.52
C SER A 390 -13.83 23.36 7.44
N MET A 391 -14.92 23.33 8.21
CA MET A 391 -15.29 22.23 9.11
C MET A 391 -15.41 20.89 8.36
N ARG A 392 -16.05 20.89 7.18
CA ARG A 392 -16.12 19.71 6.30
C ARG A 392 -14.74 19.15 5.99
N LYS A 393 -13.79 20.00 5.56
CA LYS A 393 -12.42 19.57 5.24
C LYS A 393 -11.70 18.94 6.44
N LEU A 394 -11.93 19.43 7.66
CA LEU A 394 -11.32 18.91 8.89
C LEU A 394 -11.99 17.62 9.41
N LEU A 395 -13.27 17.40 9.10
CA LEU A 395 -14.00 16.19 9.48
C LEU A 395 -13.81 15.02 8.50
N VAL A 396 -13.49 15.28 7.22
CA VAL A 396 -13.18 14.25 6.22
C VAL A 396 -12.05 13.33 6.72
N LYS A 397 -12.31 12.03 6.76
CA LYS A 397 -11.31 11.01 7.12
C LYS A 397 -10.47 10.65 5.90
N LYS A 398 -9.16 10.43 6.10
CA LYS A 398 -8.21 10.02 5.05
C LYS A 398 -8.27 10.95 3.82
N SER A 399 -8.31 12.27 4.04
CA SER A 399 -8.43 13.34 3.02
C SER A 399 -7.55 13.11 1.78
N GLY A 400 -6.31 12.63 1.96
CA GLY A 400 -5.39 12.22 0.89
C GLY A 400 -5.95 11.25 -0.18
N LYS A 401 -7.09 10.58 0.07
CA LYS A 401 -7.82 9.77 -0.93
C LYS A 401 -8.57 10.60 -1.97
N SER A 402 -8.91 11.85 -1.68
CA SER A 402 -9.64 12.77 -2.57
C SER A 402 -8.81 13.98 -3.02
N ASN A 403 -7.53 14.08 -2.61
CA ASN A 403 -6.65 15.20 -2.98
C ASN A 403 -6.46 15.38 -4.50
N SER A 404 -6.53 14.31 -5.28
CA SER A 404 -6.50 14.37 -6.75
C SER A 404 -7.83 14.78 -7.39
N GLY A 405 -8.90 14.98 -6.60
CA GLY A 405 -10.26 15.22 -7.13
C GLY A 405 -10.88 14.01 -7.84
N VAL A 406 -10.33 12.80 -7.62
CA VAL A 406 -10.75 11.54 -8.24
C VAL A 406 -10.71 10.44 -7.19
N LEU A 407 -11.78 9.66 -7.05
CA LEU A 407 -11.85 8.52 -6.14
C LEU A 407 -11.59 7.20 -6.87
N VAL A 408 -10.63 6.42 -6.37
CA VAL A 408 -10.39 5.06 -6.86
C VAL A 408 -11.32 4.08 -6.15
N ILE A 409 -12.16 3.40 -6.93
CA ILE A 409 -12.99 2.25 -6.51
C ILE A 409 -12.38 0.98 -7.08
N THR A 410 -11.91 0.12 -6.19
CA THR A 410 -11.32 -1.18 -6.53
C THR A 410 -12.36 -2.28 -6.34
N VAL A 411 -12.59 -3.05 -7.40
CA VAL A 411 -13.48 -4.23 -7.44
C VAL A 411 -12.69 -5.43 -7.95
N LEU A 412 -13.06 -6.62 -7.48
CA LEU A 412 -12.46 -7.87 -7.92
C LEU A 412 -13.45 -8.67 -8.76
N THR A 413 -12.94 -9.24 -9.85
CA THR A 413 -13.63 -10.27 -10.64
C THR A 413 -13.66 -11.60 -9.88
N SER A 414 -14.64 -12.44 -10.19
CA SER A 414 -14.83 -13.73 -9.51
C SER A 414 -13.63 -14.68 -9.71
N PRO A 415 -13.32 -15.55 -8.73
CA PRO A 415 -12.48 -16.73 -8.97
C PRO A 415 -13.09 -17.70 -9.99
N TYR A 416 -14.44 -17.73 -10.07
CA TYR A 416 -15.22 -18.69 -10.83
C TYR A 416 -16.27 -18.04 -11.75
N PRO A 417 -15.85 -17.25 -12.77
CA PRO A 417 -16.76 -16.55 -13.67
C PRO A 417 -17.60 -17.54 -14.48
N HIS A 418 -18.93 -17.44 -14.44
CA HIS A 418 -19.87 -18.34 -15.12
C HIS A 418 -19.58 -19.85 -14.90
N GLY A 419 -19.01 -20.24 -13.75
CA GLY A 419 -18.66 -21.63 -13.44
C GLY A 419 -17.33 -22.13 -14.02
N GLN A 420 -16.56 -21.26 -14.69
CA GLN A 420 -15.14 -21.50 -15.00
C GLN A 420 -14.38 -21.78 -13.69
N LYS A 421 -13.41 -22.71 -13.71
CA LYS A 421 -12.69 -23.14 -12.49
C LYS A 421 -11.40 -22.38 -12.19
N PHE A 422 -11.09 -21.35 -12.98
CA PHE A 422 -9.88 -20.57 -12.86
C PHE A 422 -10.15 -19.10 -13.23
N SER A 423 -9.34 -18.22 -12.68
CA SER A 423 -9.30 -16.78 -12.98
C SER A 423 -8.09 -16.39 -13.85
N CYS A 424 -7.09 -17.26 -13.95
CA CYS A 424 -5.85 -17.05 -14.70
C CYS A 424 -5.33 -18.41 -15.20
N GLU A 425 -5.05 -18.52 -16.49
CA GLU A 425 -4.60 -19.77 -17.12
C GLU A 425 -3.12 -20.11 -16.80
N TRP A 426 -2.33 -19.12 -16.40
CA TRP A 426 -0.89 -19.25 -16.22
C TRP A 426 -0.50 -19.59 -14.78
N ASN A 427 0.59 -20.37 -14.65
CA ASN A 427 1.10 -20.83 -13.36
C ASN A 427 2.42 -20.15 -12.96
N CYS A 428 2.41 -18.82 -12.81
CA CYS A 428 3.54 -18.06 -12.29
C CYS A 428 3.88 -18.52 -10.85
N TYR A 429 5.14 -18.85 -10.60
CA TYR A 429 5.56 -19.54 -9.36
C TYR A 429 5.46 -18.69 -8.09
N TYR A 430 5.51 -17.36 -8.23
CA TYR A 430 5.34 -16.40 -7.14
C TYR A 430 3.87 -15.99 -6.90
N CYS A 431 2.94 -16.30 -7.81
CA CYS A 431 1.53 -15.92 -7.67
C CYS A 431 0.79 -16.90 -6.75
N PRO A 432 0.29 -16.48 -5.57
CA PRO A 432 -0.46 -17.36 -4.69
C PRO A 432 -1.74 -17.86 -5.36
N ASN A 433 -2.14 -19.07 -5.01
CA ASN A 433 -3.32 -19.76 -5.53
C ASN A 433 -4.16 -20.29 -4.36
N GLU A 434 -4.59 -19.39 -3.48
CA GLU A 434 -5.47 -19.70 -2.37
C GLU A 434 -6.85 -20.17 -2.90
N PRO A 435 -7.45 -21.23 -2.34
CA PRO A 435 -8.79 -21.68 -2.73
C PRO A 435 -9.85 -20.57 -2.61
N ASP A 436 -10.79 -20.56 -3.56
CA ASP A 436 -11.91 -19.61 -3.62
C ASP A 436 -11.50 -18.12 -3.76
N GLN A 437 -10.22 -17.82 -4.02
CA GLN A 437 -9.72 -16.47 -4.31
C GLN A 437 -9.26 -16.35 -5.78
N PRO A 438 -9.38 -15.16 -6.40
CA PRO A 438 -8.76 -14.92 -7.70
C PRO A 438 -7.24 -15.10 -7.66
N ARG A 439 -6.65 -15.60 -8.74
CA ARG A 439 -5.21 -15.92 -8.78
C ARG A 439 -4.36 -14.69 -8.43
N SER A 440 -3.37 -14.88 -7.59
CA SER A 440 -2.48 -13.84 -7.02
C SER A 440 -3.06 -13.01 -5.89
N TYR A 441 -4.29 -13.28 -5.42
CA TYR A 441 -4.94 -12.59 -4.30
C TYR A 441 -5.15 -13.53 -3.10
N LEU A 442 -5.07 -12.96 -1.90
CA LEU A 442 -5.20 -13.66 -0.62
C LEU A 442 -6.42 -13.16 0.17
N HIS A 443 -7.08 -14.06 0.91
CA HIS A 443 -8.37 -13.83 1.56
C HIS A 443 -8.43 -12.55 2.41
N ASP A 444 -7.44 -12.35 3.29
CA ASP A 444 -7.44 -11.20 4.22
C ASP A 444 -6.99 -9.87 3.59
N GLU A 445 -6.69 -9.79 2.29
CA GLU A 445 -6.40 -8.51 1.65
C GLU A 445 -7.62 -7.56 1.73
N PRO A 446 -7.47 -6.26 2.09
CA PRO A 446 -8.61 -5.36 2.35
C PRO A 446 -9.58 -5.09 1.18
N SER A 447 -9.20 -5.46 -0.04
CA SER A 447 -10.08 -5.49 -1.21
C SER A 447 -10.75 -6.85 -1.42
N VAL A 448 -10.06 -7.94 -1.09
CA VAL A 448 -10.55 -9.32 -1.20
C VAL A 448 -11.62 -9.60 -0.14
N LEU A 449 -11.39 -9.20 1.12
CA LEU A 449 -12.41 -9.28 2.18
C LEU A 449 -13.75 -8.62 1.79
N ARG A 450 -13.69 -7.48 1.06
CA ARG A 450 -14.90 -6.84 0.51
C ARG A 450 -15.48 -7.62 -0.66
N ALA A 451 -14.66 -8.15 -1.55
CA ALA A 451 -15.14 -9.00 -2.63
C ALA A 451 -15.87 -10.25 -2.09
N ASN A 452 -15.29 -10.92 -1.09
CA ASN A 452 -15.86 -12.09 -0.41
C ASN A 452 -17.20 -11.78 0.27
N ARG A 453 -17.28 -10.67 1.04
CA ARG A 453 -18.55 -10.21 1.65
C ARG A 453 -19.68 -10.00 0.63
N ASN A 454 -19.32 -9.58 -0.58
CA ASN A 454 -20.25 -9.27 -1.68
C ASN A 454 -20.29 -10.40 -2.75
N ARG A 455 -19.75 -11.59 -2.46
CA ARG A 455 -19.72 -12.76 -3.37
C ARG A 455 -19.18 -12.44 -4.78
N PHE A 456 -18.22 -11.52 -4.89
CA PHE A 456 -17.66 -10.97 -6.13
C PHE A 456 -18.67 -10.30 -7.09
N ASP A 457 -19.86 -9.92 -6.62
CA ASP A 457 -20.83 -9.16 -7.41
C ASP A 457 -20.31 -7.73 -7.69
N PRO A 458 -20.33 -7.25 -8.95
CA PRO A 458 -19.80 -5.93 -9.32
C PRO A 458 -20.60 -4.78 -8.71
N VAL A 459 -21.93 -4.91 -8.61
CA VAL A 459 -22.83 -3.87 -8.09
C VAL A 459 -22.63 -3.73 -6.59
N LEU A 460 -22.76 -4.82 -5.83
CA LEU A 460 -22.60 -4.82 -4.37
C LEU A 460 -21.20 -4.35 -3.96
N GLN A 461 -20.13 -4.81 -4.64
CA GLN A 461 -18.77 -4.30 -4.39
C GLN A 461 -18.61 -2.81 -4.65
N PHE A 462 -19.20 -2.28 -5.73
CA PHE A 462 -19.18 -0.86 -6.05
C PHE A 462 -19.90 -0.05 -4.97
N PHE A 463 -21.14 -0.42 -4.63
CA PHE A 463 -21.95 0.26 -3.63
C PHE A 463 -21.29 0.22 -2.25
N ASP A 464 -20.83 -0.93 -1.77
CA ASP A 464 -20.11 -1.07 -0.49
C ASP A 464 -18.90 -0.12 -0.43
N ARG A 465 -18.08 -0.08 -1.49
CA ARG A 465 -16.92 0.81 -1.56
C ARG A 465 -17.30 2.29 -1.65
N ALA A 466 -18.35 2.62 -2.41
CA ALA A 466 -18.85 3.98 -2.61
C ALA A 466 -19.52 4.55 -1.36
N VAL A 467 -20.38 3.77 -0.69
CA VAL A 467 -20.96 4.09 0.61
C VAL A 467 -19.84 4.28 1.66
N THR A 468 -18.87 3.37 1.70
CA THR A 468 -17.68 3.54 2.58
C THR A 468 -16.93 4.84 2.29
N LEU A 469 -16.86 5.31 1.04
CA LEU A 469 -16.25 6.60 0.69
C LEU A 469 -17.10 7.80 1.15
N ALA A 470 -18.42 7.75 0.90
CA ALA A 470 -19.37 8.77 1.33
C ALA A 470 -19.40 8.94 2.86
N MET A 471 -19.43 7.83 3.62
CA MET A 471 -19.37 7.83 5.09
C MET A 471 -18.05 8.39 5.67
N ASN A 472 -16.98 8.43 4.88
CA ASN A 472 -15.72 9.09 5.25
C ASN A 472 -15.65 10.57 4.82
N GLY A 473 -16.69 11.07 4.12
CA GLY A 473 -16.79 12.46 3.69
C GLY A 473 -16.39 12.74 2.25
N HIS A 474 -16.05 11.72 1.46
CA HIS A 474 -15.60 11.94 0.09
C HIS A 474 -16.79 12.07 -0.87
N PRO A 475 -16.82 13.07 -1.78
CA PRO A 475 -17.86 13.18 -2.80
C PRO A 475 -17.72 12.03 -3.81
N VAL A 476 -18.78 11.24 -3.98
CA VAL A 476 -18.80 10.10 -4.93
C VAL A 476 -19.25 10.61 -6.31
N ASP A 477 -18.51 11.57 -6.86
CA ASP A 477 -18.82 12.27 -8.12
C ASP A 477 -17.94 11.80 -9.29
N LYS A 478 -16.64 11.61 -9.06
CA LYS A 478 -15.64 11.25 -10.08
C LYS A 478 -14.89 9.99 -9.70
N ILE A 479 -15.26 8.88 -10.34
CA ILE A 479 -14.74 7.55 -10.04
C ILE A 479 -13.76 7.10 -11.11
N GLU A 480 -12.59 6.63 -10.67
CA GLU A 480 -11.72 5.77 -11.45
C GLU A 480 -11.90 4.33 -10.96
N LEU A 481 -12.33 3.44 -11.85
CA LEU A 481 -12.46 2.02 -11.55
C LEU A 481 -11.11 1.32 -11.73
N LEU A 482 -10.76 0.49 -10.74
CA LEU A 482 -9.62 -0.42 -10.79
C LEU A 482 -10.15 -1.85 -10.67
N ILE A 483 -10.11 -2.59 -11.77
CA ILE A 483 -10.66 -3.94 -11.86
C ILE A 483 -9.51 -4.93 -11.74
N LEU A 484 -9.56 -5.75 -10.69
CA LEU A 484 -8.53 -6.70 -10.30
C LEU A 484 -9.07 -8.14 -10.29
N GLY A 485 -8.19 -9.12 -10.11
CA GLY A 485 -8.54 -10.53 -10.03
C GLY A 485 -7.46 -11.40 -10.70
N GLY A 486 -7.85 -12.31 -11.58
CA GLY A 486 -6.87 -13.03 -12.39
C GLY A 486 -6.35 -12.21 -13.58
N THR A 487 -6.04 -12.87 -14.70
CA THR A 487 -5.69 -12.16 -15.94
C THR A 487 -6.98 -11.80 -16.66
N TRP A 488 -7.23 -10.51 -16.94
CA TRP A 488 -8.47 -10.07 -17.59
C TRP A 488 -8.83 -10.86 -18.87
N ALA A 489 -7.83 -11.13 -19.72
CA ALA A 489 -8.02 -11.90 -20.96
C ALA A 489 -8.41 -13.38 -20.74
N SER A 490 -8.25 -13.95 -19.53
CA SER A 490 -8.72 -15.32 -19.18
C SER A 490 -10.20 -15.38 -18.81
N TYR A 491 -10.90 -14.25 -18.71
CA TYR A 491 -12.32 -14.22 -18.37
C TYR A 491 -13.20 -14.37 -19.63
N PRO A 492 -14.32 -15.11 -19.59
CA PRO A 492 -15.24 -15.19 -20.72
C PRO A 492 -15.72 -13.81 -21.17
N VAL A 493 -15.79 -13.55 -22.48
CA VAL A 493 -16.13 -12.23 -23.04
C VAL A 493 -17.53 -11.76 -22.59
N SER A 494 -18.48 -12.67 -22.40
CA SER A 494 -19.80 -12.36 -21.81
C SER A 494 -19.67 -11.85 -20.37
N TYR A 495 -18.89 -12.53 -19.52
CA TYR A 495 -18.62 -12.09 -18.15
C TYR A 495 -17.94 -10.72 -18.13
N GLN A 496 -16.96 -10.49 -19.01
CA GLN A 496 -16.30 -9.18 -19.14
C GLN A 496 -17.30 -8.06 -19.45
N GLU A 497 -18.18 -8.25 -20.45
CA GLU A 497 -19.17 -7.24 -20.84
C GLU A 497 -20.25 -7.03 -19.77
N GLU A 498 -20.77 -8.09 -19.17
CA GLU A 498 -21.74 -8.04 -18.07
C GLU A 498 -21.17 -7.33 -16.83
N PHE A 499 -19.94 -7.65 -16.43
CA PHE A 499 -19.29 -7.06 -15.26
C PHE A 499 -19.07 -5.55 -15.44
N ILE A 500 -18.64 -5.11 -16.63
CA ILE A 500 -18.46 -3.69 -16.94
C ILE A 500 -19.81 -2.96 -17.02
N ARG A 501 -20.82 -3.55 -17.70
CA ARG A 501 -22.19 -3.02 -17.76
C ARG A 501 -22.74 -2.78 -16.35
N ASP A 502 -22.57 -3.75 -15.46
CA ASP A 502 -23.08 -3.68 -14.09
C ASP A 502 -22.36 -2.63 -13.24
N LEU A 503 -21.07 -2.36 -13.49
CA LEU A 503 -20.35 -1.24 -12.85
C LEU A 503 -20.87 0.13 -13.33
N PHE A 504 -21.18 0.28 -14.62
CA PHE A 504 -21.84 1.50 -15.13
C PHE A 504 -23.26 1.64 -14.56
N PHE A 505 -24.04 0.56 -14.53
CA PHE A 505 -25.35 0.53 -13.87
C PHE A 505 -25.26 0.97 -12.40
N ALA A 506 -24.27 0.48 -11.67
CA ALA A 506 -24.07 0.80 -10.26
C ALA A 506 -23.70 2.28 -10.04
N ALA A 507 -22.79 2.83 -10.86
CA ALA A 507 -22.50 4.26 -10.83
C ALA A 507 -23.73 5.12 -11.18
N ASN A 508 -24.48 4.72 -12.21
CA ASN A 508 -25.69 5.42 -12.65
C ASN A 508 -26.80 5.44 -11.59
N THR A 509 -26.90 4.41 -10.76
CA THR A 509 -27.98 4.23 -9.76
C THR A 509 -27.55 4.46 -8.31
N PHE A 510 -26.27 4.80 -8.05
CA PHE A 510 -25.75 5.00 -6.69
C PHE A 510 -26.54 6.04 -5.88
N TYR A 511 -26.91 7.17 -6.49
CA TYR A 511 -27.68 8.21 -5.79
C TYR A 511 -29.20 7.94 -5.76
N THR A 512 -29.69 6.97 -6.54
CA THR A 512 -31.09 6.49 -6.48
C THR A 512 -31.22 5.17 -5.69
N GLN A 513 -30.16 4.74 -5.00
CA GLN A 513 -30.11 3.51 -4.20
C GLN A 513 -30.48 2.24 -4.99
N GLY A 514 -30.20 2.19 -6.30
CA GLY A 514 -30.61 1.08 -7.17
C GLY A 514 -32.10 1.03 -7.52
N THR A 515 -32.92 1.95 -6.99
CA THR A 515 -34.39 1.86 -7.12
C THR A 515 -34.90 2.19 -8.53
N GLY A 516 -35.91 1.43 -8.97
CA GLY A 516 -36.79 1.81 -10.08
C GLY A 516 -36.24 1.71 -11.50
N ARG A 517 -35.14 0.99 -11.76
CA ARG A 517 -34.57 0.87 -13.11
C ARG A 517 -33.88 -0.46 -13.40
N ASP A 518 -34.22 -1.08 -14.51
CA ASP A 518 -33.53 -2.26 -15.04
C ASP A 518 -32.16 -1.94 -15.66
N ARG A 519 -31.30 -2.96 -15.75
CA ARG A 519 -30.02 -2.92 -16.48
C ARG A 519 -30.28 -2.74 -17.98
N LYS A 520 -29.57 -1.79 -18.60
CA LYS A 520 -29.58 -1.58 -20.06
C LYS A 520 -28.36 -2.21 -20.72
N SER A 521 -28.24 -2.10 -22.05
CA SER A 521 -27.02 -2.51 -22.75
C SER A 521 -25.81 -1.68 -22.28
N LEU A 522 -24.58 -2.22 -22.43
CA LEU A 522 -23.35 -1.54 -22.04
C LEU A 522 -23.25 -0.13 -22.67
N SER A 523 -23.59 0.02 -23.94
CA SER A 523 -23.55 1.30 -24.65
C SER A 523 -24.54 2.32 -24.08
N GLU A 524 -25.76 1.90 -23.72
CA GLU A 524 -26.74 2.77 -23.08
C GLU A 524 -26.33 3.16 -21.65
N GLU A 525 -25.80 2.21 -20.86
CA GLU A 525 -25.29 2.50 -19.51
C GLU A 525 -24.13 3.49 -19.54
N LYS A 526 -23.24 3.39 -20.53
CA LYS A 526 -22.20 4.38 -20.80
C LYS A 526 -22.80 5.75 -21.13
N ALA A 527 -23.77 5.82 -22.07
CA ALA A 527 -24.42 7.07 -22.47
C ALA A 527 -25.14 7.76 -21.30
N LEU A 528 -25.79 7.00 -20.42
CA LEU A 528 -26.36 7.51 -19.17
C LEU A 528 -25.28 8.07 -18.23
N ASN A 529 -24.13 7.39 -18.12
CA ASN A 529 -23.07 7.77 -17.20
C ASN A 529 -22.38 9.10 -17.54
N GLU A 530 -22.39 9.51 -18.82
CA GLU A 530 -21.90 10.83 -19.23
C GLU A 530 -22.61 11.96 -18.48
N ARG A 531 -23.90 11.77 -18.13
CA ARG A 531 -24.74 12.76 -17.42
C ARG A 531 -25.06 12.40 -15.97
N ALA A 532 -24.62 11.25 -15.47
CA ALA A 532 -24.87 10.80 -14.09
C ALA A 532 -24.20 11.71 -13.04
N ARG A 533 -24.71 11.68 -11.80
CA ARG A 533 -24.07 12.38 -10.65
C ARG A 533 -22.77 11.68 -10.22
N CYS A 534 -22.71 10.35 -10.32
CA CYS A 534 -21.52 9.54 -10.11
C CYS A 534 -20.97 9.09 -11.47
N LYS A 535 -19.86 9.69 -11.89
CA LYS A 535 -19.29 9.56 -13.23
C LYS A 535 -18.05 8.67 -13.21
N ILE A 536 -18.01 7.66 -14.08
CA ILE A 536 -16.82 6.83 -14.32
C ILE A 536 -15.93 7.59 -15.31
N ILE A 537 -14.87 8.20 -14.78
CA ILE A 537 -13.94 9.03 -15.54
C ILE A 537 -12.72 8.25 -16.07
N GLY A 538 -12.59 6.99 -15.68
CA GLY A 538 -11.57 6.07 -16.16
C GLY A 538 -11.81 4.66 -15.66
N ILE A 539 -11.43 3.67 -16.47
CA ILE A 539 -11.42 2.25 -16.12
C ILE A 539 -10.00 1.74 -16.34
N THR A 540 -9.47 1.05 -15.32
CA THR A 540 -8.19 0.35 -15.36
C THR A 540 -8.40 -1.15 -15.36
N LEU A 541 -7.86 -1.83 -16.37
CA LEU A 541 -7.85 -3.29 -16.49
C LEU A 541 -6.43 -3.82 -16.28
N GLU A 542 -6.28 -4.93 -15.55
CA GLU A 542 -5.00 -5.62 -15.36
C GLU A 542 -4.90 -6.87 -16.24
N THR A 543 -3.82 -7.01 -17.00
CA THR A 543 -3.60 -8.14 -17.90
C THR A 543 -2.10 -8.44 -18.08
N ARG A 544 -1.79 -9.46 -18.89
CA ARG A 544 -0.41 -9.84 -19.22
C ARG A 544 0.02 -9.24 -20.57
N PRO A 545 1.33 -8.99 -20.77
CA PRO A 545 1.85 -8.48 -22.05
C PRO A 545 1.52 -9.36 -23.26
N ASP A 546 1.69 -10.69 -23.12
CA ASP A 546 1.42 -11.70 -24.14
C ASP A 546 -0.07 -11.83 -24.54
N CYS A 547 -0.97 -11.17 -23.81
CA CYS A 547 -2.39 -11.08 -24.18
C CYS A 547 -2.70 -9.89 -25.09
N ILE A 548 -1.83 -8.87 -25.18
CA ILE A 548 -2.13 -7.63 -25.90
C ILE A 548 -2.07 -7.86 -27.41
N ASN A 549 -3.23 -7.72 -28.05
CA ASN A 549 -3.43 -7.76 -29.49
C ASN A 549 -4.55 -6.78 -29.89
N ALA A 550 -4.69 -6.49 -31.18
CA ALA A 550 -5.65 -5.48 -31.64
C ALA A 550 -7.12 -5.74 -31.25
N GLN A 551 -7.56 -7.00 -31.20
CA GLN A 551 -8.94 -7.32 -30.81
C GLN A 551 -9.18 -7.09 -29.31
N GLU A 552 -8.19 -7.38 -28.46
CA GLU A 552 -8.24 -7.01 -27.03
C GLU A 552 -8.30 -5.49 -26.86
N LEU A 553 -7.53 -4.72 -27.64
CA LEU A 553 -7.59 -3.24 -27.60
C LEU A 553 -8.98 -2.71 -27.98
N GLN A 554 -9.60 -3.26 -29.02
CA GLN A 554 -10.99 -2.93 -29.40
C GLN A 554 -11.98 -3.26 -28.28
N ARG A 555 -11.87 -4.44 -27.65
CA ARG A 555 -12.69 -4.81 -26.48
C ARG A 555 -12.47 -3.85 -25.31
N PHE A 556 -11.22 -3.49 -25.00
CA PHE A 556 -10.90 -2.54 -23.94
C PHE A 556 -11.54 -1.16 -24.20
N ARG A 557 -11.51 -0.64 -25.44
CA ARG A 557 -12.22 0.62 -25.78
C ARG A 557 -13.74 0.47 -25.67
N ARG A 558 -14.31 -0.64 -26.13
CA ARG A 558 -15.75 -0.95 -25.95
C ARG A 558 -16.17 -0.90 -24.48
N TYR A 559 -15.36 -1.43 -23.57
CA TYR A 559 -15.55 -1.36 -22.12
C TYR A 559 -15.33 0.03 -21.50
N GLY A 560 -14.83 1.01 -22.27
CA GLY A 560 -14.47 2.34 -21.76
C GLY A 560 -13.14 2.38 -20.99
N CYS A 561 -12.30 1.36 -21.13
CA CYS A 561 -10.96 1.32 -20.55
C CYS A 561 -10.09 2.46 -21.09
N THR A 562 -9.40 3.15 -20.18
CA THR A 562 -8.48 4.26 -20.49
C THR A 562 -7.05 3.98 -20.05
N ARG A 563 -6.85 3.04 -19.11
CA ARG A 563 -5.52 2.63 -18.64
C ARG A 563 -5.41 1.10 -18.58
N VAL A 564 -4.30 0.57 -19.06
CA VAL A 564 -3.99 -0.86 -18.92
C VAL A 564 -2.82 -1.05 -17.96
N GLN A 565 -2.94 -2.05 -17.09
CA GLN A 565 -1.90 -2.49 -16.16
C GLN A 565 -1.27 -3.79 -16.67
N LEU A 566 0.04 -3.77 -16.90
CA LEU A 566 0.81 -4.91 -17.41
C LEU A 566 1.69 -5.53 -16.34
N GLY A 567 1.53 -6.84 -16.13
CA GLY A 567 2.45 -7.65 -15.35
C GLY A 567 3.78 -7.90 -16.07
N VAL A 568 4.68 -6.92 -16.12
CA VAL A 568 6.05 -7.08 -16.68
C VAL A 568 6.89 -7.96 -15.75
N GLN A 569 6.88 -7.64 -14.46
CA GLN A 569 7.63 -8.23 -13.35
C GLN A 569 9.15 -8.05 -13.46
N HIS A 570 9.78 -8.45 -14.56
CA HIS A 570 11.22 -8.31 -14.77
C HIS A 570 11.53 -8.14 -16.26
N THR A 571 12.66 -7.53 -16.62
CA THR A 571 13.11 -7.41 -18.03
C THR A 571 13.93 -8.61 -18.48
N ASP A 572 14.80 -9.15 -17.60
CA ASP A 572 15.61 -10.34 -17.87
C ASP A 572 14.75 -11.61 -18.12
N ASN A 573 14.84 -12.13 -19.34
CA ASN A 573 14.16 -13.34 -19.82
C ASN A 573 14.55 -14.62 -19.05
N ALA A 574 15.76 -14.72 -18.47
CA ALA A 574 16.17 -15.87 -17.66
C ALA A 574 15.40 -15.91 -16.33
N ILE A 575 15.18 -14.75 -15.70
CA ILE A 575 14.33 -14.64 -14.49
C ILE A 575 12.88 -14.95 -14.84
N LEU A 576 12.33 -14.37 -15.93
CA LEU A 576 10.96 -14.65 -16.39
C LEU A 576 10.73 -16.14 -16.67
N LYS A 577 11.72 -16.83 -17.26
CA LYS A 577 11.71 -18.28 -17.45
C LYS A 577 11.76 -19.04 -16.12
N ARG A 578 12.66 -18.66 -15.20
CA ARG A 578 12.85 -19.31 -13.89
C ARG A 578 11.62 -19.25 -12.99
N ILE A 579 10.87 -18.15 -13.04
CA ILE A 579 9.61 -17.98 -12.27
C ILE A 579 8.37 -18.51 -13.00
N ASN A 580 8.54 -19.16 -14.16
CA ASN A 580 7.47 -19.66 -15.02
C ASN A 580 6.44 -18.58 -15.40
N ARG A 581 6.92 -17.39 -15.78
CA ARG A 581 6.05 -16.27 -16.23
C ARG A 581 5.33 -16.64 -17.53
N GLY A 582 6.07 -17.17 -18.51
CA GLY A 582 5.55 -17.58 -19.81
C GLY A 582 5.36 -16.45 -20.85
N CYS A 583 5.69 -15.21 -20.50
CA CYS A 583 5.89 -14.09 -21.45
C CYS A 583 7.31 -13.56 -21.32
N THR A 584 7.79 -12.85 -22.34
CA THR A 584 9.18 -12.37 -22.46
C THR A 584 9.29 -10.84 -22.45
N SER A 585 10.53 -10.33 -22.44
CA SER A 585 10.86 -8.91 -22.60
C SER A 585 10.31 -8.33 -23.91
N GLU A 586 10.33 -9.14 -24.97
CA GLU A 586 9.91 -8.78 -26.32
C GLU A 586 8.38 -8.65 -26.40
N ASP A 587 7.64 -9.54 -25.73
CA ASP A 587 6.18 -9.43 -25.56
C ASP A 587 5.82 -8.10 -24.88
N VAL A 588 6.63 -7.65 -23.90
CA VAL A 588 6.42 -6.37 -23.18
C VAL A 588 6.65 -5.17 -24.09
N ARG A 589 7.75 -5.12 -24.84
CA ARG A 589 8.02 -4.05 -25.82
C ARG A 589 6.89 -3.93 -26.84
N ASN A 590 6.45 -5.07 -27.39
CA ASN A 590 5.34 -5.11 -28.34
C ASN A 590 4.01 -4.65 -27.73
N ALA A 591 3.68 -5.12 -26.52
CA ALA A 591 2.47 -4.72 -25.80
C ALA A 591 2.45 -3.22 -25.48
N LEU A 592 3.57 -2.65 -25.04
CA LEU A 592 3.71 -1.22 -24.77
C LEU A 592 3.49 -0.39 -26.03
N ARG A 593 4.10 -0.79 -27.16
CA ARG A 593 3.93 -0.13 -28.47
C ARG A 593 2.47 -0.15 -28.92
N LEU A 594 1.84 -1.34 -28.92
CA LEU A 594 0.45 -1.52 -29.33
C LEU A 594 -0.53 -0.70 -28.47
N LEU A 595 -0.33 -0.67 -27.15
CA LEU A 595 -1.13 0.14 -26.23
C LEU A 595 -0.98 1.65 -26.49
N LYS A 596 0.25 2.14 -26.61
CA LYS A 596 0.50 3.58 -26.81
C LYS A 596 0.03 4.09 -28.16
N ASP A 597 0.23 3.32 -29.24
CA ASP A 597 -0.29 3.65 -30.57
C ASP A 597 -1.84 3.63 -30.59
N ALA A 598 -2.47 2.80 -29.76
CA ALA A 598 -3.91 2.83 -29.50
C ALA A 598 -4.34 3.89 -28.45
N CYS A 599 -3.50 4.90 -28.21
CA CYS A 599 -3.73 6.03 -27.31
C CYS A 599 -3.88 5.68 -25.82
N TYR A 600 -3.56 4.45 -25.38
CA TYR A 600 -3.69 4.08 -23.97
C TYR A 600 -2.64 4.73 -23.07
N LYS A 601 -3.07 4.95 -21.82
CA LYS A 601 -2.18 5.08 -20.67
C LYS A 601 -1.74 3.70 -20.20
N VAL A 602 -0.45 3.53 -19.87
CA VAL A 602 0.11 2.23 -19.45
C VAL A 602 0.81 2.34 -18.10
N ASP A 603 0.46 1.41 -17.20
CA ASP A 603 1.06 1.23 -15.88
C ASP A 603 1.69 -0.17 -15.83
N ILE A 604 2.97 -0.27 -15.43
CA ILE A 604 3.71 -1.54 -15.42
C ILE A 604 4.01 -2.00 -14.00
N HIS A 605 3.90 -3.30 -13.76
CA HIS A 605 4.29 -3.92 -12.49
C HIS A 605 5.74 -4.41 -12.60
N LEU A 606 6.58 -4.04 -11.64
CA LEU A 606 7.99 -4.44 -11.55
C LEU A 606 8.23 -5.10 -10.19
N MET A 607 8.94 -6.23 -10.19
CA MET A 607 9.15 -7.08 -9.01
C MET A 607 10.64 -7.34 -8.79
N PRO A 608 11.34 -6.50 -8.01
CA PRO A 608 12.68 -6.84 -7.53
C PRO A 608 12.61 -8.00 -6.53
N ASN A 609 13.77 -8.59 -6.21
CA ASN A 609 13.93 -9.72 -5.28
C ASN A 609 13.26 -11.03 -5.78
N LEU A 610 13.00 -11.17 -7.08
CA LEU A 610 12.46 -12.42 -7.64
C LEU A 610 13.46 -13.59 -7.54
N PRO A 611 13.00 -14.86 -7.47
CA PRO A 611 13.88 -16.03 -7.37
C PRO A 611 14.91 -16.13 -8.51
N GLY A 612 16.18 -15.90 -8.17
CA GLY A 612 17.30 -15.91 -9.11
C GLY A 612 17.74 -14.52 -9.58
N SER A 613 17.10 -13.44 -9.10
CA SER A 613 17.63 -12.08 -9.19
C SER A 613 18.62 -11.79 -8.07
N THR A 614 19.38 -10.70 -8.24
CA THR A 614 20.28 -10.09 -7.26
C THR A 614 20.07 -8.57 -7.28
N PRO A 615 20.54 -7.81 -6.27
CA PRO A 615 20.44 -6.35 -6.30
C PRO A 615 20.95 -5.70 -7.60
N ASP A 616 22.04 -6.21 -8.18
CA ASP A 616 22.61 -5.69 -9.42
C ASP A 616 21.79 -6.02 -10.67
N VAL A 617 21.14 -7.19 -10.69
CA VAL A 617 20.21 -7.56 -11.77
C VAL A 617 18.92 -6.72 -11.68
N ASP A 618 18.43 -6.46 -10.47
CA ASP A 618 17.28 -5.58 -10.25
C ASP A 618 17.62 -4.11 -10.56
N ARG A 619 18.83 -3.63 -10.24
CA ARG A 619 19.35 -2.32 -10.69
C ARG A 619 19.33 -2.22 -12.21
N LYS A 620 19.86 -3.23 -12.90
CA LYS A 620 19.86 -3.29 -14.37
C LYS A 620 18.43 -3.25 -14.93
N MET A 621 17.48 -4.01 -14.36
CA MET A 621 16.06 -3.92 -14.74
C MET A 621 15.53 -2.49 -14.61
N PHE A 622 15.77 -1.80 -13.49
CA PHE A 622 15.29 -0.43 -13.31
C PHE A 622 15.96 0.55 -14.28
N ASP A 623 17.26 0.44 -14.51
CA ASP A 623 17.98 1.29 -15.46
C ASP A 623 17.54 1.05 -16.91
N GLU A 624 17.29 -0.19 -17.33
CA GLU A 624 16.67 -0.53 -18.62
C GLU A 624 15.29 0.14 -18.75
N VAL A 625 14.40 -0.01 -17.76
CA VAL A 625 13.05 0.56 -17.82
C VAL A 625 13.05 2.11 -17.74
N LEU A 626 14.12 2.72 -17.21
CA LEU A 626 14.33 4.17 -17.26
C LEU A 626 14.87 4.67 -18.60
N THR A 627 15.79 3.95 -19.22
CA THR A 627 16.62 4.49 -20.32
C THR A 627 16.21 3.97 -21.69
N ASP A 628 15.67 2.75 -21.77
CA ASP A 628 15.27 2.14 -23.02
C ASP A 628 13.96 2.78 -23.54
N PRO A 629 13.93 3.33 -24.78
CA PRO A 629 12.73 3.90 -25.37
C PRO A 629 11.56 2.91 -25.47
N ASP A 630 11.81 1.61 -25.65
CA ASP A 630 10.75 0.61 -25.81
C ASP A 630 10.15 0.14 -24.49
N PHE A 631 10.79 0.41 -23.34
CA PHE A 631 10.23 0.14 -22.01
C PHE A 631 9.53 1.34 -21.36
N GLN A 632 9.60 2.53 -21.96
CA GLN A 632 8.98 3.75 -21.39
C GLN A 632 7.49 3.56 -21.10
N ALA A 633 7.10 3.60 -19.82
CA ALA A 633 5.72 3.54 -19.35
C ALA A 633 5.32 4.78 -18.55
N ASP A 634 4.02 5.08 -18.42
CA ASP A 634 3.56 6.30 -17.73
C ASP A 634 3.62 6.19 -16.21
N GLN A 635 3.36 4.98 -15.70
CA GLN A 635 3.24 4.70 -14.28
C GLN A 635 3.87 3.35 -13.96
N TRP A 636 4.39 3.22 -12.75
CA TRP A 636 4.91 1.95 -12.25
C TRP A 636 4.28 1.59 -10.91
N LYS A 637 4.08 0.30 -10.69
CA LYS A 637 3.93 -0.32 -9.37
C LYS A 637 5.15 -1.19 -9.11
N ILE A 638 5.95 -0.82 -8.12
CA ILE A 638 7.06 -1.66 -7.67
C ILE A 638 6.53 -2.54 -6.52
N TYR A 639 6.76 -3.85 -6.63
CA TYR A 639 6.31 -4.88 -5.69
C TYR A 639 7.48 -5.84 -5.41
N PRO A 640 8.33 -5.56 -4.42
CA PRO A 640 9.37 -6.52 -4.02
C PRO A 640 8.76 -7.90 -3.74
N CYS A 641 9.46 -8.97 -4.14
CA CYS A 641 8.92 -10.31 -4.08
C CYS A 641 8.76 -10.81 -2.63
N GLU A 642 7.53 -10.77 -2.13
CA GLU A 642 7.13 -11.33 -0.84
C GLU A 642 6.80 -12.83 -1.00
N THR A 643 7.41 -13.67 -0.17
CA THR A 643 7.12 -15.11 -0.11
C THR A 643 5.81 -15.31 0.64
N THR A 644 4.80 -15.84 -0.03
CA THR A 644 3.45 -16.02 0.52
C THR A 644 2.97 -17.47 0.42
N PRO A 645 2.01 -17.92 1.27
CA PRO A 645 1.48 -19.27 1.18
C PRO A 645 0.76 -19.55 -0.14
N TRP A 646 0.54 -20.83 -0.46
CA TRP A 646 -0.07 -21.28 -1.73
C TRP A 646 0.72 -20.90 -2.99
N THR A 647 2.03 -20.65 -2.85
CA THR A 647 2.95 -20.39 -3.97
C THR A 647 3.88 -21.57 -4.22
N VAL A 648 4.56 -21.57 -5.37
CA VAL A 648 5.69 -22.49 -5.60
C VAL A 648 6.94 -21.98 -4.87
N ILE A 649 7.11 -20.65 -4.77
CA ILE A 649 8.25 -20.04 -4.06
C ILE A 649 8.23 -20.29 -2.54
N GLN A 650 7.07 -20.50 -1.92
CA GLN A 650 6.95 -20.97 -0.53
C GLN A 650 7.78 -22.23 -0.33
N ARG A 651 7.55 -23.27 -1.15
CA ARG A 651 8.28 -24.53 -1.06
C ARG A 651 9.77 -24.36 -1.34
N TRP A 652 10.15 -23.41 -2.19
CA TRP A 652 11.56 -23.09 -2.43
C TRP A 652 12.21 -22.35 -1.26
N TYR A 653 11.45 -21.52 -0.53
CA TYR A 653 11.90 -20.84 0.68
C TYR A 653 12.06 -21.82 1.85
N GLU A 654 11.06 -22.68 2.09
CA GLU A 654 11.08 -23.75 3.09
C GLU A 654 12.23 -24.75 2.88
N THR A 655 12.64 -24.98 1.63
CA THR A 655 13.78 -25.85 1.27
C THR A 655 15.11 -25.10 1.08
N GLY A 656 15.17 -23.79 1.32
CA GLY A 656 16.37 -22.96 1.12
C GLY A 656 16.79 -22.73 -0.34
N LYS A 657 16.07 -23.30 -1.33
CA LYS A 657 16.30 -23.11 -2.77
C LYS A 657 16.04 -21.67 -3.26
N TYR A 658 15.27 -20.89 -2.50
CA TYR A 658 15.08 -19.46 -2.70
C TYR A 658 15.22 -18.75 -1.36
N LYS A 659 16.13 -17.79 -1.28
CA LYS A 659 16.29 -16.90 -0.13
C LYS A 659 16.19 -15.46 -0.65
N PRO A 660 15.19 -14.67 -0.21
CA PRO A 660 15.15 -13.24 -0.49
C PRO A 660 16.44 -12.58 0.02
N TYR A 661 17.00 -11.62 -0.73
CA TYR A 661 18.15 -10.85 -0.25
C TYR A 661 17.72 -9.83 0.83
N PRO A 662 18.66 -9.34 1.69
CA PRO A 662 18.37 -8.49 2.84
C PRO A 662 17.55 -7.22 2.57
N GLU A 663 16.80 -6.75 3.57
CA GLU A 663 15.95 -5.55 3.44
C GLU A 663 16.77 -4.28 3.11
N ASP A 664 17.95 -4.09 3.68
CA ASP A 664 18.77 -2.91 3.38
C ASP A 664 19.33 -2.91 1.94
N GLU A 665 19.73 -4.07 1.40
CA GLU A 665 20.12 -4.18 -0.02
C GLU A 665 18.95 -3.80 -0.96
N LEU A 666 17.73 -4.22 -0.61
CA LEU A 666 16.52 -3.83 -1.35
C LEU A 666 16.20 -2.35 -1.18
N MET A 667 16.40 -1.79 0.01
CA MET A 667 16.23 -0.35 0.25
C MET A 667 17.16 0.44 -0.66
N ASP A 668 18.43 0.05 -0.80
CA ASP A 668 19.41 0.74 -1.62
C ASP A 668 19.03 0.74 -3.11
N VAL A 669 18.66 -0.43 -3.67
CA VAL A 669 18.13 -0.53 -5.05
C VAL A 669 16.91 0.39 -5.26
N LEU A 670 15.99 0.43 -4.29
CA LEU A 670 14.80 1.29 -4.35
C LEU A 670 15.11 2.78 -4.15
N LEU A 671 16.14 3.14 -3.37
CA LEU A 671 16.59 4.53 -3.17
C LEU A 671 17.24 5.06 -4.46
N GLU A 672 18.20 4.32 -5.02
CA GLU A 672 18.86 4.62 -6.30
C GLU A 672 17.83 4.81 -7.41
N THR A 673 16.92 3.84 -7.58
CA THR A 673 15.83 3.89 -8.56
C THR A 673 15.00 5.16 -8.38
N LYS A 674 14.59 5.48 -7.14
CA LYS A 674 13.74 6.64 -6.85
C LYS A 674 14.45 7.98 -7.05
N ALA A 675 15.78 8.04 -6.98
CA ALA A 675 16.55 9.22 -7.32
C ALA A 675 16.62 9.43 -8.85
N LYS A 676 16.76 8.34 -9.62
CA LYS A 676 16.86 8.37 -11.10
C LYS A 676 15.51 8.55 -11.83
N VAL A 677 14.36 8.30 -11.20
CA VAL A 677 13.05 8.29 -11.89
C VAL A 677 12.67 9.62 -12.55
N HIS A 678 12.37 9.55 -13.84
CA HIS A 678 12.01 10.67 -14.70
C HIS A 678 10.77 11.46 -14.25
N PRO A 679 10.74 12.78 -14.51
CA PRO A 679 9.66 13.67 -14.08
C PRO A 679 8.27 13.37 -14.70
N TRP A 680 8.21 12.63 -15.82
CA TRP A 680 6.97 12.20 -16.49
C TRP A 680 6.42 10.85 -15.98
N ILE A 681 7.12 10.15 -15.10
CA ILE A 681 6.73 8.83 -14.58
C ILE A 681 6.03 8.98 -13.23
N ARG A 682 4.94 8.22 -13.00
CA ARG A 682 4.25 8.16 -11.70
C ARG A 682 4.47 6.83 -10.99
N LEU A 683 5.26 6.85 -9.91
CA LEU A 683 5.40 5.69 -9.01
C LEU A 683 4.16 5.53 -8.13
N ASN A 684 3.14 4.84 -8.63
CA ASN A 684 1.86 4.59 -7.96
C ASN A 684 2.08 3.96 -6.57
N ARG A 685 2.90 2.90 -6.53
CA ARG A 685 3.07 2.01 -5.36
C ARG A 685 4.49 1.42 -5.34
N VAL A 686 5.01 1.12 -4.14
CA VAL A 686 6.40 0.64 -3.92
C VAL A 686 6.49 -0.63 -3.03
N ILE A 687 5.38 -1.03 -2.41
CA ILE A 687 5.20 -2.30 -1.69
C ILE A 687 3.73 -2.71 -1.85
N ARG A 688 3.38 -4.00 -1.85
CA ARG A 688 1.97 -4.44 -1.91
C ARG A 688 1.29 -4.25 -0.54
N ASP A 689 -0.05 -4.31 -0.47
CA ASP A 689 -0.78 -4.37 0.81
C ASP A 689 -1.04 -5.85 1.15
N ILE A 690 0.00 -6.69 1.19
CA ILE A 690 -0.15 -8.05 1.72
C ILE A 690 -0.18 -7.95 3.25
N PRO A 691 -1.18 -8.54 3.93
CA PRO A 691 -1.18 -8.64 5.39
C PRO A 691 0.05 -9.39 5.90
N SER A 692 0.76 -8.82 6.89
CA SER A 692 2.00 -9.35 7.48
C SER A 692 1.94 -10.84 7.86
N GLN A 693 0.76 -11.34 8.27
CA GLN A 693 0.60 -12.76 8.60
C GLN A 693 0.86 -13.73 7.44
N TYR A 694 0.79 -13.26 6.20
CA TYR A 694 1.10 -14.05 5.01
C TYR A 694 2.54 -13.88 4.51
N ILE A 695 3.36 -12.97 5.07
CA ILE A 695 4.72 -12.70 4.54
C ILE A 695 5.72 -13.64 5.20
N LEU A 696 5.94 -14.82 4.61
CA LEU A 696 6.86 -15.85 5.11
C LEU A 696 8.34 -15.44 5.02
N GLY A 697 8.67 -14.57 4.06
CA GLY A 697 10.02 -14.02 3.87
C GLY A 697 10.05 -12.96 2.78
N GLY A 698 10.88 -11.93 2.94
CA GLY A 698 10.84 -10.69 2.15
C GLY A 698 10.66 -9.49 3.08
N VAL A 699 10.15 -8.37 2.55
CA VAL A 699 9.90 -7.14 3.34
C VAL A 699 8.52 -7.21 3.99
N ASP A 700 8.46 -6.95 5.30
CA ASP A 700 7.22 -6.88 6.09
C ASP A 700 6.98 -5.46 6.65
N ASN A 701 7.33 -4.44 5.84
CA ASN A 701 7.28 -3.03 6.24
C ASN A 701 6.18 -2.27 5.47
N PRO A 702 4.93 -2.22 5.97
CA PRO A 702 3.82 -1.53 5.28
C PRO A 702 4.05 -0.02 5.12
N SER A 703 5.01 0.56 5.84
CA SER A 703 5.40 1.97 5.74
C SER A 703 6.63 2.22 4.86
N LEU A 704 7.10 1.23 4.07
CA LEU A 704 8.30 1.31 3.21
C LEU A 704 8.42 2.63 2.44
N ARG A 705 7.33 3.13 1.85
CA ARG A 705 7.32 4.41 1.11
C ARG A 705 7.74 5.61 1.97
N GLN A 706 7.35 5.65 3.24
CA GLN A 706 7.71 6.71 4.18
C GLN A 706 9.18 6.59 4.61
N VAL A 707 9.66 5.36 4.82
CA VAL A 707 11.07 5.07 5.14
C VAL A 707 11.97 5.54 3.99
N LEU A 708 11.67 5.12 2.76
CA LEU A 708 12.41 5.54 1.56
C LEU A 708 12.39 7.06 1.36
N GLN A 709 11.26 7.73 1.65
CA GLN A 709 11.19 9.19 1.53
C GLN A 709 12.04 9.91 2.59
N LYS A 710 12.09 9.40 3.83
CA LYS A 710 12.98 9.93 4.89
C LYS A 710 14.46 9.70 4.56
N ARG A 711 14.84 8.48 4.14
CA ARG A 711 16.22 8.14 3.76
C ARG A 711 16.71 8.99 2.57
N LEU A 712 15.90 9.19 1.52
CA LEU A 712 16.25 10.10 0.40
C LEU A 712 16.56 11.52 0.88
N LEU A 713 15.70 12.10 1.73
CA LEU A 713 15.89 13.47 2.24
C LEU A 713 17.14 13.59 3.13
N ALA A 714 17.43 12.57 3.95
CA ALA A 714 18.66 12.52 4.74
C ALA A 714 19.92 12.47 3.87
N ASN A 715 19.84 11.81 2.70
CA ASN A 715 20.92 11.75 1.71
C ASN A 715 21.01 13.00 0.80
N GLY A 716 20.25 14.07 1.08
CA GLY A 716 20.19 15.28 0.25
C GLY A 716 19.50 15.09 -1.11
N GLN A 717 18.86 13.94 -1.34
CA GLN A 717 18.23 13.58 -2.62
C GLN A 717 16.70 13.74 -2.59
N ARG A 718 16.10 13.94 -3.75
CA ARG A 718 14.64 14.05 -3.93
C ARG A 718 14.17 13.21 -5.11
N CYS A 719 12.99 12.60 -4.98
CA CYS A 719 12.39 11.76 -6.02
C CYS A 719 11.49 12.60 -6.94
N ARG A 720 11.88 12.78 -8.21
CA ARG A 720 11.19 13.66 -9.18
C ARG A 720 9.93 13.07 -9.83
N CYS A 721 9.56 11.83 -9.51
CA CYS A 721 8.33 11.21 -10.02
C CYS A 721 7.07 12.06 -9.69
N ILE A 722 6.06 12.02 -10.58
CA ILE A 722 4.82 12.82 -10.48
C ILE A 722 4.18 12.72 -9.08
N ARG A 723 4.11 11.52 -8.48
CA ARG A 723 3.45 11.29 -7.18
C ARG A 723 4.15 11.95 -5.99
N CYS A 724 5.42 12.31 -6.13
CA CYS A 724 6.15 13.06 -5.11
C CYS A 724 5.93 14.58 -5.25
N ARG A 725 5.59 15.06 -6.45
CA ARG A 725 5.41 16.47 -6.81
C ARG A 725 3.95 16.94 -6.86
N GLU A 726 2.96 16.09 -6.56
CA GLU A 726 1.53 16.49 -6.57
C GLU A 726 1.26 17.58 -5.50
N VAL A 727 0.61 18.70 -5.89
CA VAL A 727 0.34 19.88 -5.03
C VAL A 727 -0.42 19.60 -3.71
N ARG A 728 -1.16 18.48 -3.64
CA ARG A 728 -1.90 18.00 -2.45
C ARG A 728 -2.86 19.04 -1.86
N ASN A 729 -2.45 19.74 -0.79
CA ASN A 729 -3.25 20.69 -0.02
C ASN A 729 -2.66 22.13 -0.08
N GLN A 730 -1.61 22.35 -0.87
CA GLN A 730 -0.98 23.65 -1.01
C GLN A 730 -1.77 24.51 -2.00
N THR A 731 -1.72 25.83 -1.80
CA THR A 731 -2.29 26.82 -2.71
C THR A 731 -1.17 27.78 -3.13
N PRO A 732 -0.42 27.46 -4.21
CA PRO A 732 0.68 28.32 -4.67
C PRO A 732 0.17 29.61 -5.31
N SER A 733 1.00 30.65 -5.33
CA SER A 733 0.68 31.92 -6.00
C SER A 733 0.57 31.72 -7.51
N PRO A 734 -0.34 32.43 -8.23
CA PRO A 734 -0.40 32.40 -9.69
C PRO A 734 0.92 32.78 -10.39
N ASP A 735 1.69 33.70 -9.80
CA ASP A 735 2.91 34.26 -10.39
C ASP A 735 4.09 33.27 -10.34
N ASP A 736 4.03 32.27 -9.45
CA ASP A 736 5.07 31.25 -9.28
C ASP A 736 4.91 30.07 -10.24
N VAL A 737 3.99 30.12 -11.22
CA VAL A 737 3.60 28.95 -12.03
C VAL A 737 4.07 29.07 -13.48
N SER A 738 4.91 28.13 -13.92
CA SER A 738 5.41 28.03 -15.29
C SER A 738 4.82 26.82 -16.05
N LEU A 739 4.79 26.91 -17.38
CA LEU A 739 4.49 25.78 -18.27
C LEU A 739 5.80 25.12 -18.67
N VAL A 740 5.99 23.85 -18.30
CA VAL A 740 7.15 23.05 -18.64
C VAL A 740 6.75 22.01 -19.67
N VAL A 741 7.51 21.91 -20.76
CA VAL A 741 7.33 20.90 -21.82
C VAL A 741 8.58 20.05 -21.88
N ARG A 742 8.43 18.74 -21.71
CA ARG A 742 9.53 17.76 -21.79
C ARG A 742 9.22 16.76 -22.90
N SER A 743 10.16 16.53 -23.81
CA SER A 743 10.03 15.53 -24.88
C SER A 743 10.94 14.33 -24.61
N TYR A 744 10.49 13.13 -24.97
CA TYR A 744 11.25 11.89 -24.89
C TYR A 744 10.78 10.90 -25.97
N GLU A 745 11.64 9.98 -26.38
CA GLU A 745 11.25 8.91 -27.30
C GLU A 745 10.57 7.78 -26.52
N GLY A 746 9.53 7.18 -27.10
CA GLY A 746 8.86 6.02 -26.53
C GLY A 746 8.29 5.13 -27.61
N GLN A 747 8.76 3.88 -27.72
CA GLN A 747 8.25 2.86 -28.64
C GLN A 747 8.15 3.40 -30.09
N GLY A 748 9.28 3.89 -30.63
CA GLY A 748 9.40 4.40 -32.01
C GLY A 748 8.61 5.69 -32.33
N ALA A 749 8.21 6.47 -31.32
CA ALA A 749 7.49 7.73 -31.53
C ALA A 749 7.88 8.80 -30.51
N GLN A 750 7.61 10.06 -30.86
CA GLN A 750 7.88 11.20 -29.99
C GLN A 750 6.74 11.37 -28.97
N GLU A 751 7.08 11.31 -27.68
CA GLU A 751 6.21 11.67 -26.57
C GLU A 751 6.55 13.09 -26.08
N PHE A 752 5.52 13.81 -25.64
CA PHE A 752 5.59 15.10 -24.96
C PHE A 752 4.82 15.03 -23.64
N PHE A 753 5.48 15.42 -22.55
CA PHE A 753 4.90 15.63 -21.24
C PHE A 753 4.84 17.14 -20.97
N LEU A 754 3.63 17.68 -21.02
CA LEU A 754 3.34 19.09 -20.71
C LEU A 754 2.86 19.17 -19.27
N SER A 755 3.37 20.10 -18.48
CA SER A 755 2.97 20.26 -17.07
C SER A 755 3.00 21.73 -16.64
N TYR A 756 2.00 22.15 -15.88
CA TYR A 756 2.08 23.38 -15.10
C TYR A 756 2.72 23.07 -13.75
N GLU A 757 3.86 23.68 -13.49
CA GLU A 757 4.72 23.42 -12.33
C GLU A 757 4.97 24.74 -11.58
N VAL A 758 5.04 24.67 -10.26
CA VAL A 758 5.46 25.78 -9.41
C VAL A 758 6.99 25.89 -9.49
N ASN A 759 7.50 27.13 -9.51
CA ASN A 759 8.91 27.47 -9.49
C ASN A 759 9.51 27.30 -8.07
N ASP A 760 9.19 26.20 -7.40
CA ASP A 760 9.72 25.80 -6.09
C ASP A 760 10.80 24.72 -6.24
N GLU A 761 11.59 24.48 -5.18
CA GLU A 761 12.59 23.40 -5.18
C GLU A 761 12.00 21.97 -5.30
N ALA A 762 10.68 21.83 -5.29
CA ALA A 762 9.98 20.56 -5.41
C ALA A 762 9.44 20.30 -6.83
N GLU A 763 9.52 21.31 -7.72
CA GLU A 763 8.89 21.33 -9.05
C GLU A 763 7.40 20.95 -8.96
N THR A 764 6.65 21.54 -8.02
CA THR A 764 5.30 21.08 -7.64
C THR A 764 4.29 21.16 -8.80
N ILE A 765 3.67 20.03 -9.17
CA ILE A 765 2.77 19.89 -10.32
C ILE A 765 1.32 20.26 -9.95
N LEU A 766 0.73 21.18 -10.72
CA LEU A 766 -0.69 21.56 -10.66
C LEU A 766 -1.56 20.78 -11.64
N GLY A 767 -0.99 20.39 -12.77
CA GLY A 767 -1.64 19.57 -13.79
C GLY A 767 -0.69 19.23 -14.93
N PHE A 768 -0.98 18.16 -15.65
CA PHE A 768 -0.16 17.69 -16.76
C PHE A 768 -0.99 17.03 -17.88
N LEU A 769 -0.39 16.94 -19.07
CA LEU A 769 -0.93 16.31 -20.25
C LEU A 769 0.15 15.44 -20.93
N ARG A 770 -0.25 14.27 -21.45
CA ARG A 770 0.58 13.37 -22.25
C ARG A 770 0.14 13.42 -23.71
N LEU A 771 1.02 13.86 -24.60
CA LEU A 771 0.80 13.93 -26.05
C LEU A 771 1.81 13.01 -26.75
N ARG A 772 1.34 11.99 -27.46
CA ARG A 772 2.13 11.14 -28.35
C ARG A 772 1.92 11.59 -29.79
N LEU A 773 3.01 11.74 -30.53
CA LEU A 773 3.00 11.95 -31.97
C LEU A 773 3.43 10.64 -32.63
N PRO A 774 2.50 9.70 -32.92
CA PRO A 774 2.83 8.45 -33.60
C PRO A 774 3.32 8.80 -35.00
N GLY A 775 4.65 8.74 -35.19
CA GLY A 775 5.32 9.25 -36.39
C GLY A 775 4.62 8.80 -37.65
N ARG A 776 4.40 9.72 -38.61
CA ARG A 776 3.57 9.50 -39.80
C ARG A 776 3.86 8.13 -40.40
N ARG A 777 2.97 7.17 -40.17
CA ARG A 777 3.00 5.92 -40.92
C ARG A 777 2.74 6.33 -42.36
N VAL A 778 3.77 6.22 -43.19
CA VAL A 778 3.56 6.06 -44.63
C VAL A 778 2.93 4.68 -44.77
N LEU A 779 1.61 4.62 -44.53
CA LEU A 779 0.80 3.46 -44.87
C LEU A 779 0.82 3.39 -46.39
N LEU A 780 1.80 2.64 -46.91
CA LEU A 780 1.74 2.06 -48.25
C LEU A 780 0.50 1.16 -48.28
N ARG A 781 -0.65 1.77 -48.58
CA ARG A 781 -1.77 1.03 -49.15
C ARG A 781 -1.30 0.53 -50.51
N GLU A 782 -1.48 -0.75 -50.78
CA GLU A 782 -1.39 -1.27 -52.13
C GLU A 782 -2.40 -0.50 -53.01
N GLY A 783 -1.93 0.01 -54.16
CA GLY A 783 -2.63 1.02 -54.95
C GLY A 783 -1.82 2.33 -55.02
N GLY A 784 -0.74 2.29 -55.79
CA GLY A 784 0.27 3.36 -55.79
C GLY A 784 -0.16 4.67 -56.47
N VAL A 785 0.33 5.77 -55.91
CA VAL A 785 0.85 6.92 -56.66
C VAL A 785 2.09 7.39 -55.89
N GLU A 786 3.21 7.61 -56.59
CA GLU A 786 4.41 8.19 -55.99
C GLU A 786 4.14 9.61 -55.49
N SER A 787 4.69 9.99 -54.33
CA SER A 787 4.90 11.40 -54.00
C SER A 787 6.33 11.58 -53.52
N ALA A 788 7.11 12.30 -54.33
CA ALA A 788 8.54 12.43 -54.15
C ALA A 788 8.92 13.37 -52.99
N LEU A 789 9.98 13.00 -52.27
CA LEU A 789 10.82 13.94 -51.53
C LEU A 789 12.10 14.17 -52.35
N PRO A 790 12.63 15.42 -52.40
CA PRO A 790 13.80 15.74 -53.22
C PRO A 790 15.09 15.15 -52.62
N PRO A 791 16.04 14.69 -53.45
CA PRO A 791 17.30 14.13 -52.96
C PRO A 791 18.22 15.22 -52.41
N SER A 792 18.72 15.02 -51.19
CA SER A 792 19.85 15.78 -50.65
C SER A 792 21.15 15.38 -51.33
N LEU A 793 21.95 16.37 -51.72
CA LEU A 793 23.27 16.20 -52.34
C LEU A 793 24.18 15.27 -51.51
N SER A 794 24.73 14.25 -52.17
CA SER A 794 26.05 13.71 -51.84
C SER A 794 26.87 13.64 -53.13
N SER A 795 28.09 14.15 -53.08
CA SER A 795 28.89 14.44 -54.26
C SER A 795 29.95 13.38 -54.52
N ALA A 796 30.01 12.96 -55.78
CA ALA A 796 31.20 12.53 -56.51
C ALA A 796 32.05 11.37 -55.95
N SER A 797 31.95 10.25 -56.66
CA SER A 797 32.95 9.20 -56.82
C SER A 797 34.38 9.71 -57.05
N VAL A 798 35.36 8.95 -56.56
CA VAL A 798 36.72 8.92 -57.10
C VAL A 798 37.03 7.48 -57.55
N THR A 799 37.54 7.35 -58.78
CA THR A 799 38.08 6.15 -59.42
C THR A 799 39.22 5.54 -58.57
N GLY A 800 39.47 4.24 -58.48
CA GLY A 800 39.30 3.17 -59.48
C GLY A 800 40.68 2.60 -59.82
N TYR A 801 40.92 1.31 -59.55
CA TYR A 801 42.10 0.56 -60.00
C TYR A 801 41.76 -0.94 -60.04
N SER A 802 42.37 -1.68 -60.96
CA SER A 802 42.09 -3.09 -61.27
C SER A 802 43.37 -3.93 -61.30
N SER A 803 43.23 -5.19 -60.90
CA SER A 803 44.05 -6.38 -61.23
C SER A 803 43.44 -7.53 -60.40
N ASP A 804 42.84 -8.58 -60.96
CA ASP A 804 43.34 -9.62 -61.90
C ASP A 804 44.09 -10.75 -61.16
N ASP A 805 43.93 -11.98 -61.70
CA ASP A 805 44.57 -13.27 -61.35
C ASP A 805 44.18 -13.91 -59.98
N ASP A 806 44.10 -15.24 -59.76
CA ASP A 806 43.79 -16.42 -60.61
C ASP A 806 43.52 -17.63 -59.66
N GLU A 807 43.11 -18.79 -60.22
CA GLU A 807 43.34 -20.24 -59.87
C GLU A 807 43.80 -20.68 -58.43
N GLU A 808 43.58 -21.89 -57.89
CA GLU A 808 43.26 -23.23 -58.44
C GLU A 808 42.70 -24.19 -57.33
N ASP A 809 42.44 -25.47 -57.71
CA ASP A 809 41.91 -26.57 -56.88
C ASP A 809 42.96 -27.34 -56.01
N GLY A 810 42.51 -28.36 -55.26
CA GLY A 810 43.34 -29.42 -54.63
C GLY A 810 43.01 -29.66 -53.14
N GLU A 811 42.21 -30.66 -52.74
CA GLU A 811 42.38 -32.14 -52.74
C GLU A 811 42.98 -32.75 -51.45
N ASP A 812 42.29 -33.81 -51.00
CA ASP A 812 42.74 -35.04 -50.32
C ASP A 812 43.11 -35.18 -48.81
N GLY A 813 42.66 -36.34 -48.29
CA GLY A 813 43.06 -36.96 -47.01
C GLY A 813 42.00 -36.89 -45.88
N GLY A 814 41.40 -37.97 -45.37
CA GLY A 814 41.52 -39.40 -45.68
C GLY A 814 41.52 -40.26 -44.41
N GLY A 815 40.53 -41.15 -44.26
CA GLY A 815 40.41 -42.13 -43.16
C GLY A 815 39.44 -41.71 -42.02
N GLY A 816 38.60 -42.59 -41.47
CA GLY A 816 38.43 -44.02 -41.74
C GLY A 816 38.28 -44.82 -40.45
N ASP A 817 37.05 -45.30 -40.23
CA ASP A 817 36.66 -46.58 -39.61
C ASP A 817 35.60 -46.50 -38.51
N ASN A 818 34.74 -47.51 -38.54
CA ASN A 818 33.57 -47.71 -37.68
C ASN A 818 33.98 -48.47 -36.40
N ASP A 819 33.10 -48.49 -35.38
CA ASP A 819 32.27 -49.68 -35.14
C ASP A 819 31.38 -49.50 -33.89
N ASP A 820 30.17 -50.07 -33.97
CA ASP A 820 29.34 -50.39 -32.81
C ASP A 820 30.01 -51.52 -32.00
N GLU A 821 29.90 -51.51 -30.67
CA GLU A 821 29.48 -52.73 -29.98
C GLU A 821 28.95 -52.51 -28.55
N SER A 822 28.06 -53.41 -28.16
CA SER A 822 27.45 -53.53 -26.84
C SER A 822 27.97 -54.78 -26.13
N GLU A 823 28.05 -54.75 -24.79
CA GLU A 823 27.53 -55.79 -23.85
C GLU A 823 28.35 -55.97 -22.55
N ALA A 824 27.63 -56.57 -21.59
CA ALA A 824 28.10 -57.55 -20.60
C ALA A 824 28.50 -57.14 -19.17
N GLU A 825 28.09 -58.03 -18.26
CA GLU A 825 28.21 -58.00 -16.80
C GLU A 825 29.59 -58.50 -16.30
N ASP A 826 29.92 -58.23 -15.03
CA ASP A 826 30.73 -59.16 -14.23
C ASP A 826 30.18 -59.33 -12.79
N ARG A 827 30.52 -60.46 -12.15
CA ARG A 827 29.88 -61.01 -10.93
C ARG A 827 30.86 -61.11 -9.74
N GLY A 828 30.41 -60.82 -8.52
CA GLY A 828 31.30 -60.71 -7.33
C GLY A 828 30.75 -61.11 -5.95
N ARG A 829 29.94 -62.19 -5.87
CA ARG A 829 29.51 -62.98 -4.69
C ARG A 829 30.24 -62.78 -3.32
N SER A 830 29.51 -62.58 -2.21
CA SER A 830 29.61 -63.37 -0.93
C SER A 830 28.74 -62.88 0.25
N THR A 831 27.84 -63.76 0.77
CA THR A 831 27.40 -64.08 2.17
C THR A 831 27.34 -63.01 3.32
N VAL A 832 26.57 -63.12 4.42
CA VAL A 832 25.79 -64.20 5.10
C VAL A 832 24.61 -63.62 5.94
N ASN A 833 23.61 -64.47 6.27
CA ASN A 833 22.72 -64.40 7.47
C ASN A 833 21.70 -63.22 7.64
N ALA A 834 20.53 -63.39 8.26
CA ALA A 834 19.76 -64.60 8.64
C ALA A 834 18.27 -64.26 8.84
N ALA A 835 17.41 -65.28 8.94
CA ALA A 835 15.96 -65.16 9.05
C ALA A 835 15.47 -64.64 10.42
N THR A 836 14.27 -64.05 10.45
CA THR A 836 13.25 -64.48 11.42
C THR A 836 11.83 -64.20 10.92
N SER A 837 11.04 -65.25 10.79
CA SER A 837 9.59 -65.21 10.60
C SER A 837 8.87 -65.30 11.94
N VAL A 838 7.80 -64.53 12.14
CA VAL A 838 6.73 -64.92 13.09
C VAL A 838 5.37 -64.73 12.41
N SER A 839 4.66 -65.85 12.30
CA SER A 839 3.30 -65.98 11.79
C SER A 839 2.27 -65.97 12.93
N SER A 840 1.08 -65.41 12.73
CA SER A 840 -0.21 -65.89 13.29
C SER A 840 -1.36 -64.92 13.00
N SER A 841 -2.65 -65.30 12.94
CA SER A 841 -3.35 -66.47 12.36
C SER A 841 -4.86 -66.33 12.61
N GLY A 842 -5.71 -66.86 11.71
CA GLY A 842 -7.18 -66.94 11.87
C GLY A 842 -7.93 -65.75 11.24
N GLY A 843 -9.03 -65.91 10.48
CA GLY A 843 -9.94 -67.06 10.33
C GLY A 843 -10.98 -67.07 11.45
N GLY A 844 -12.30 -67.07 11.22
CA GLY A 844 -13.07 -66.96 9.96
C GLY A 844 -14.57 -67.22 10.22
N LEU A 845 -15.39 -67.11 9.15
CA LEU A 845 -16.76 -67.67 9.02
C LEU A 845 -17.98 -67.06 9.79
N ARG A 846 -19.08 -67.00 9.03
CA ARG A 846 -20.51 -67.27 9.38
C ARG A 846 -21.47 -66.16 9.86
N ARG A 847 -22.21 -65.64 8.85
CA ARG A 847 -23.67 -65.85 8.60
C ARG A 847 -24.75 -65.23 9.54
N ARG A 848 -25.73 -64.57 8.86
CA ARG A 848 -27.20 -64.47 9.15
C ARG A 848 -27.57 -63.51 10.32
N LYS A 849 -28.75 -62.85 10.37
CA LYS A 849 -29.97 -62.86 9.52
C LYS A 849 -30.86 -61.62 9.79
N ARG A 850 -31.73 -61.30 8.80
CA ARG A 850 -32.95 -60.44 8.77
C ARG A 850 -32.72 -58.98 8.38
N SER A 851 -33.30 -58.39 7.32
CA SER A 851 -34.45 -58.69 6.42
C SER A 851 -35.86 -58.47 6.98
N LYS A 852 -36.48 -57.33 6.61
CA LYS A 852 -37.91 -57.16 6.29
C LYS A 852 -38.13 -55.98 5.32
N THR A 853 -38.56 -56.31 4.09
CA THR A 853 -39.26 -55.48 3.07
C THR A 853 -40.76 -55.34 3.45
N PRO A 854 -41.73 -54.85 2.63
CA PRO A 854 -41.75 -54.23 1.27
C PRO A 854 -42.41 -52.80 1.23
N THR A 855 -42.35 -51.93 0.21
CA THR A 855 -42.65 -51.96 -1.27
C THR A 855 -44.13 -51.79 -1.69
N VAL A 856 -44.45 -50.67 -2.36
CA VAL A 856 -45.49 -50.50 -3.42
C VAL A 856 -44.96 -49.40 -4.39
N ARG A 857 -44.55 -49.66 -5.65
CA ARG A 857 -45.34 -49.73 -6.93
C ARG A 857 -46.22 -48.48 -7.16
N ARG A 858 -46.36 -47.87 -8.35
CA ARG A 858 -46.25 -48.26 -9.79
C ARG A 858 -46.04 -46.93 -10.60
N GLN A 859 -45.67 -46.82 -11.89
CA GLN A 859 -45.30 -47.74 -12.99
C GLN A 859 -44.43 -46.95 -14.02
N THR A 860 -44.04 -47.57 -15.14
CA THR A 860 -43.50 -46.92 -16.38
C THR A 860 -44.42 -47.22 -17.57
N PRO A 861 -44.37 -46.42 -18.68
CA PRO A 861 -43.63 -46.83 -19.90
C PRO A 861 -42.98 -45.62 -20.62
N ALA A 862 -42.16 -45.70 -21.69
CA ALA A 862 -41.53 -46.79 -22.46
C ALA A 862 -40.16 -46.32 -23.00
N LYS A 863 -39.30 -47.25 -23.46
CA LYS A 863 -38.07 -46.93 -24.21
C LYS A 863 -38.38 -46.57 -25.67
N LYS A 864 -37.67 -45.58 -26.23
CA LYS A 864 -37.33 -45.52 -27.66
C LYS A 864 -35.82 -45.29 -27.85
N SER A 865 -35.36 -45.55 -29.07
CA SER A 865 -34.00 -45.96 -29.42
C SER A 865 -32.95 -44.83 -29.42
N ALA A 866 -31.69 -45.26 -29.31
CA ALA A 866 -30.50 -44.42 -29.36
C ALA A 866 -30.36 -43.62 -30.67
N ALA A 867 -29.88 -42.38 -30.54
CA ALA A 867 -29.11 -41.69 -31.57
C ALA A 867 -27.71 -41.44 -30.98
N LYS A 868 -26.66 -41.81 -31.71
CA LYS A 868 -25.28 -41.47 -31.35
C LYS A 868 -25.03 -40.00 -31.66
N THR A 869 -24.60 -39.21 -30.68
CA THR A 869 -23.88 -37.95 -30.90
C THR A 869 -22.40 -38.13 -30.57
N PRO A 870 -21.47 -37.56 -31.35
CA PRO A 870 -20.07 -37.92 -31.30
C PRO A 870 -19.36 -37.30 -30.09
N SER A 871 -18.50 -38.09 -29.44
CA SER A 871 -17.55 -37.61 -28.44
C SER A 871 -16.38 -36.90 -29.13
N THR A 872 -16.47 -35.58 -29.30
CA THR A 872 -15.32 -34.76 -29.69
C THR A 872 -14.51 -34.39 -28.45
N THR A 873 -13.50 -35.20 -28.14
CA THR A 873 -12.40 -34.82 -27.25
C THR A 873 -11.57 -33.72 -27.91
N SER A 874 -11.97 -32.46 -27.74
CA SER A 874 -11.13 -31.33 -28.14
C SER A 874 -9.96 -31.21 -27.17
N SER A 875 -8.78 -31.63 -27.62
CA SER A 875 -7.53 -31.28 -26.96
C SER A 875 -7.41 -29.76 -26.87
N SER A 876 -6.88 -29.27 -25.75
CA SER A 876 -6.68 -27.84 -25.52
C SER A 876 -5.61 -27.28 -26.47
N ALA A 877 -6.03 -26.83 -27.64
CA ALA A 877 -5.18 -26.04 -28.52
C ALA A 877 -4.90 -24.69 -27.84
N LYS A 878 -3.62 -24.31 -27.75
CA LYS A 878 -3.23 -22.94 -27.38
C LYS A 878 -3.84 -21.97 -28.41
N PRO A 879 -4.20 -20.74 -28.02
CA PRO A 879 -4.47 -19.71 -29.02
C PRO A 879 -3.26 -19.59 -29.97
N PRO A 880 -3.48 -19.47 -31.28
CA PRO A 880 -2.38 -19.40 -32.24
C PRO A 880 -1.51 -18.18 -31.95
N ARG A 881 -0.19 -18.36 -32.01
CA ARG A 881 0.74 -17.21 -32.07
C ARG A 881 0.40 -16.45 -33.36
N VAL A 882 -0.13 -15.24 -33.22
CA VAL A 882 -0.47 -14.38 -34.35
C VAL A 882 0.82 -13.95 -35.03
N ASP A 883 0.86 -14.07 -36.36
CA ASP A 883 1.99 -13.65 -37.18
C ASP A 883 2.20 -12.13 -37.08
N PRO A 884 3.40 -11.64 -36.67
CA PRO A 884 3.72 -10.22 -36.63
C PRO A 884 3.58 -9.49 -37.98
N SER A 885 3.57 -10.21 -39.11
CA SER A 885 3.47 -9.64 -40.46
C SER A 885 2.12 -8.96 -40.74
N GLN A 886 1.04 -9.37 -40.07
CA GLN A 886 -0.30 -8.78 -40.25
C GLN A 886 -0.51 -7.61 -39.29
N MET A 887 0.00 -6.42 -39.64
CA MET A 887 -0.26 -5.17 -38.89
C MET A 887 -1.71 -4.68 -39.03
N PHE A 888 -2.64 -5.36 -38.36
CA PHE A 888 -3.99 -4.86 -38.14
C PHE A 888 -3.94 -3.57 -37.31
N VAL A 889 -4.42 -2.46 -37.88
CA VAL A 889 -4.56 -1.18 -37.17
C VAL A 889 -5.81 -1.27 -36.29
N PRO A 890 -5.71 -1.20 -34.94
CA PRO A 890 -6.86 -1.45 -34.06
C PRO A 890 -7.98 -0.40 -34.21
N PHE A 891 -7.62 0.83 -34.61
CA PHE A 891 -8.50 1.98 -34.73
C PHE A 891 -8.07 2.81 -35.96
N SER A 892 -8.83 2.76 -37.05
CA SER A 892 -8.53 3.51 -38.28
C SER A 892 -8.73 5.02 -38.12
N GLU A 893 -9.58 5.41 -37.18
CA GLU A 893 -9.85 6.79 -36.77
C GLU A 893 -8.64 7.50 -36.14
N LEU A 894 -7.63 6.76 -35.68
CA LEU A 894 -6.39 7.33 -35.11
C LEU A 894 -5.32 7.63 -36.16
N ASP A 895 -5.51 7.23 -37.42
CA ASP A 895 -4.49 7.40 -38.47
C ASP A 895 -4.16 8.88 -38.71
N GLY A 896 -2.88 9.25 -38.79
CA GLY A 896 -2.45 10.64 -38.89
C GLY A 896 -2.96 11.59 -37.79
N ALA A 897 -3.41 11.07 -36.64
CA ALA A 897 -3.85 11.86 -35.49
C ALA A 897 -2.75 11.99 -34.43
N ALA A 898 -2.65 13.17 -33.81
CA ALA A 898 -1.85 13.34 -32.60
C ALA A 898 -2.66 12.84 -31.38
N LEU A 899 -2.02 12.11 -30.47
CA LEU A 899 -2.71 11.30 -29.45
C LEU A 899 -2.54 11.90 -28.05
N VAL A 900 -3.61 12.48 -27.49
CA VAL A 900 -3.67 12.90 -26.08
C VAL A 900 -4.08 11.70 -25.22
N ARG A 901 -3.07 11.11 -24.57
CA ARG A 901 -3.16 9.84 -23.81
C ARG A 901 -3.59 10.04 -22.35
N GLU A 902 -3.38 11.24 -21.80
CA GLU A 902 -3.82 11.62 -20.46
C GLU A 902 -3.90 13.15 -20.34
N LEU A 903 -4.94 13.65 -19.69
CA LEU A 903 -5.00 15.00 -19.13
C LEU A 903 -5.39 14.86 -17.65
N HIS A 904 -4.60 15.43 -16.75
CA HIS A 904 -4.84 15.40 -15.31
C HIS A 904 -4.62 16.77 -14.70
N VAL A 905 -5.56 17.27 -13.90
CA VAL A 905 -5.45 18.54 -13.17
C VAL A 905 -5.77 18.27 -11.71
N TYR A 906 -4.87 18.67 -10.82
CA TYR A 906 -4.99 18.42 -9.39
C TYR A 906 -5.91 19.45 -8.73
N GLY A 907 -7.04 18.98 -8.19
CA GLY A 907 -7.82 19.71 -7.18
C GLY A 907 -9.27 20.06 -7.53
N GLN A 908 -10.05 20.33 -6.48
CA GLN A 908 -11.16 21.28 -6.49
C GLN A 908 -10.75 22.47 -5.61
N LEU A 909 -10.40 23.60 -6.20
CA LEU A 909 -10.25 24.86 -5.46
C LEU A 909 -11.62 25.53 -5.42
N ILE A 910 -12.29 25.46 -4.26
CA ILE A 910 -13.58 26.12 -4.03
C ILE A 910 -13.34 27.62 -3.81
N PRO A 911 -14.07 28.52 -4.50
CA PRO A 911 -14.00 29.96 -4.25
C PRO A 911 -14.62 30.34 -2.89
N THR A 912 -13.92 31.17 -2.11
CA THR A 912 -14.52 31.97 -1.03
C THR A 912 -15.09 33.27 -1.59
N GLU A 913 -16.02 33.94 -0.90
CA GLU A 913 -16.73 35.10 -1.49
C GLU A 913 -15.82 36.29 -1.86
N GLN A 914 -14.72 36.50 -1.15
CA GLN A 914 -13.69 37.48 -1.53
C GLN A 914 -12.98 37.13 -2.85
N SER A 915 -13.01 35.86 -3.28
CA SER A 915 -12.41 35.41 -4.54
C SER A 915 -13.24 35.72 -5.80
N LYS A 916 -14.39 36.39 -5.68
CA LYS A 916 -15.15 36.89 -6.85
C LYS A 916 -14.32 37.84 -7.76
N ARG A 917 -13.19 38.38 -7.28
CA ARG A 917 -12.18 39.08 -8.12
C ARG A 917 -10.98 38.23 -8.57
N THR A 918 -10.62 37.16 -7.87
CA THR A 918 -9.51 36.24 -8.25
C THR A 918 -9.99 34.97 -8.98
N HIS A 919 -11.29 34.87 -9.24
CA HIS A 919 -11.98 33.75 -9.88
C HIS A 919 -11.51 33.39 -11.30
N ALA A 920 -10.63 34.20 -11.90
CA ALA A 920 -10.17 34.11 -13.29
C ALA A 920 -8.84 33.37 -13.51
N GLN A 921 -8.04 33.08 -12.47
CA GLN A 921 -6.63 32.68 -12.68
C GLN A 921 -6.33 31.16 -12.65
N HIS A 922 -7.13 30.32 -11.99
CA HIS A 922 -6.90 28.86 -11.95
C HIS A 922 -7.96 28.03 -12.71
N THR A 923 -9.06 28.66 -13.11
CA THR A 923 -10.11 28.15 -14.00
C THR A 923 -9.63 28.08 -15.46
N GLY A 924 -8.67 27.19 -15.75
CA GLY A 924 -8.20 27.04 -17.14
C GLY A 924 -6.99 26.14 -17.38
N ILE A 925 -6.33 25.57 -16.36
CA ILE A 925 -5.10 24.76 -16.53
C ILE A 925 -5.27 23.67 -17.59
N GLY A 926 -6.34 22.87 -17.50
CA GLY A 926 -6.59 21.81 -18.49
C GLY A 926 -6.83 22.34 -19.91
N THR A 927 -7.57 23.45 -20.03
CA THR A 927 -7.83 24.10 -21.33
C THR A 927 -6.55 24.67 -21.94
N ARG A 928 -5.66 25.24 -21.13
CA ARG A 928 -4.34 25.74 -21.57
C ARG A 928 -3.42 24.61 -21.99
N LEU A 929 -3.40 23.49 -21.26
CA LEU A 929 -2.65 22.28 -21.63
C LEU A 929 -3.14 21.70 -22.97
N MET A 930 -4.47 21.58 -23.15
CA MET A 930 -5.06 21.14 -24.43
C MET A 930 -4.69 22.10 -25.57
N ALA A 931 -4.79 23.41 -25.36
CA ALA A 931 -4.46 24.40 -26.38
C ALA A 931 -2.97 24.37 -26.79
N GLU A 932 -2.04 24.10 -25.86
CA GLU A 932 -0.63 23.92 -26.24
C GLU A 932 -0.38 22.56 -26.92
N ALA A 933 -1.08 21.50 -26.51
CA ALA A 933 -1.02 20.20 -27.20
C ALA A 933 -1.50 20.30 -28.65
N GLU A 934 -2.58 21.05 -28.91
CA GLU A 934 -3.08 21.37 -30.25
C GLU A 934 -2.05 22.15 -31.08
N LYS A 935 -1.36 23.15 -30.49
CA LYS A 935 -0.27 23.88 -31.18
C LYS A 935 0.93 22.98 -31.49
N ILE A 936 1.32 22.09 -30.58
CA ILE A 936 2.42 21.14 -30.84
C ILE A 936 2.03 20.20 -31.98
N ALA A 937 0.83 19.63 -31.96
CA ALA A 937 0.31 18.80 -33.05
C ALA A 937 0.33 19.55 -34.41
N GLN A 938 -0.14 20.80 -34.45
CA GLN A 938 -0.08 21.67 -35.64
C GLN A 938 1.36 21.92 -36.13
N ARG A 939 2.29 22.26 -35.24
CA ARG A 939 3.72 22.47 -35.58
C ARG A 939 4.39 21.22 -36.16
N HIS A 940 3.92 20.03 -35.75
CA HIS A 940 4.36 18.74 -36.28
C HIS A 940 3.48 18.22 -37.44
N TRP A 941 2.67 19.09 -38.06
CA TRP A 941 1.87 18.81 -39.26
C TRP A 941 0.82 17.70 -39.10
N TYR A 942 0.30 17.50 -37.90
CA TYR A 942 -0.90 16.72 -37.65
C TYR A 942 -2.14 17.58 -37.91
N ARG A 943 -3.10 17.04 -38.66
CA ARG A 943 -4.36 17.74 -38.98
C ARG A 943 -5.45 17.52 -37.96
N ARG A 944 -5.32 16.52 -37.09
CA ARG A 944 -6.33 16.15 -36.09
C ARG A 944 -5.71 15.68 -34.78
N VAL A 945 -6.44 15.89 -33.68
CA VAL A 945 -6.10 15.40 -32.33
C VAL A 945 -7.14 14.39 -31.88
N ALA A 946 -6.68 13.26 -31.37
CA ALA A 946 -7.48 12.23 -30.73
C ALA A 946 -7.22 12.21 -29.22
N VAL A 947 -8.27 12.20 -28.40
CA VAL A 947 -8.16 12.10 -26.94
C VAL A 947 -8.79 10.80 -26.45
N ILE A 948 -8.04 10.01 -25.67
CA ILE A 948 -8.63 8.90 -24.91
C ILE A 948 -9.41 9.47 -23.72
N SER A 949 -10.73 9.52 -23.85
CA SER A 949 -11.62 10.05 -22.82
C SER A 949 -12.33 8.94 -22.06
N GLY A 950 -12.33 9.03 -20.73
CA GLY A 950 -13.30 8.30 -19.91
C GLY A 950 -14.71 8.82 -20.18
N VAL A 951 -15.69 7.93 -20.07
CA VAL A 951 -17.11 8.20 -20.41
C VAL A 951 -17.62 9.45 -19.67
N GLY A 952 -17.42 9.49 -18.35
CA GLY A 952 -17.84 10.58 -17.47
C GLY A 952 -17.21 11.96 -17.72
N VAL A 953 -16.18 12.07 -18.59
CA VAL A 953 -15.50 13.35 -18.89
C VAL A 953 -15.62 13.79 -20.35
N ARG A 954 -16.39 13.10 -21.19
CA ARG A 954 -16.60 13.49 -22.61
C ARG A 954 -17.16 14.90 -22.78
N ASP A 955 -18.11 15.31 -21.93
CA ASP A 955 -18.68 16.66 -21.92
C ASP A 955 -17.65 17.78 -21.67
N TYR A 956 -16.50 17.48 -21.05
CA TYR A 956 -15.42 18.45 -20.92
C TYR A 956 -14.79 18.74 -22.29
N TYR A 957 -14.49 17.70 -23.07
CA TYR A 957 -13.89 17.83 -24.39
C TYR A 957 -14.87 18.37 -25.44
N ARG A 958 -16.17 18.06 -25.34
CA ARG A 958 -17.21 18.69 -26.19
C ARG A 958 -17.21 20.21 -26.10
N LYS A 959 -16.99 20.78 -24.91
CA LYS A 959 -16.86 22.23 -24.69
C LYS A 959 -15.59 22.84 -25.30
N LEU A 960 -14.60 22.01 -25.67
CA LEU A 960 -13.37 22.41 -26.36
C LEU A 960 -13.43 22.20 -27.89
N GLY A 961 -14.60 21.81 -28.42
CA GLY A 961 -14.82 21.53 -29.83
C GLY A 961 -14.43 20.12 -30.29
N TYR A 962 -14.37 19.14 -29.38
CA TYR A 962 -14.15 17.73 -29.73
C TYR A 962 -15.46 16.97 -29.84
N GLU A 963 -15.53 16.05 -30.80
CA GLU A 963 -16.68 15.19 -31.05
C GLU A 963 -16.34 13.71 -30.80
N LEU A 964 -17.33 12.89 -30.46
CA LEU A 964 -17.11 11.46 -30.26
C LEU A 964 -17.14 10.74 -31.62
N GLN A 965 -16.04 10.11 -32.02
CA GLN A 965 -15.92 9.45 -33.33
C GLN A 965 -15.23 8.08 -33.22
N GLY A 966 -15.46 7.24 -34.24
CA GLY A 966 -14.82 5.92 -34.39
C GLY A 966 -15.40 4.81 -33.50
N GLU A 967 -15.01 3.57 -33.79
CA GLU A 967 -15.39 2.39 -33.00
C GLU A 967 -14.72 2.38 -31.61
N GLY A 968 -13.54 2.98 -31.50
CA GLY A 968 -12.84 3.19 -30.25
C GLY A 968 -13.42 4.31 -29.39
N GLU A 969 -14.47 5.00 -29.85
CA GLU A 969 -15.16 6.09 -29.14
C GLU A 969 -14.17 7.14 -28.57
N PHE A 970 -13.31 7.67 -29.43
CA PHE A 970 -12.33 8.72 -29.09
C PHE A 970 -12.98 10.11 -29.22
N MET A 971 -12.50 11.06 -28.42
CA MET A 971 -12.88 12.47 -28.62
C MET A 971 -11.90 13.06 -29.64
N MET A 972 -12.40 13.39 -30.84
CA MET A 972 -11.62 13.85 -31.99
C MET A 972 -11.87 15.33 -32.27
N LYS A 973 -10.85 16.05 -32.75
CA LYS A 973 -10.98 17.42 -33.23
C LYS A 973 -10.04 17.65 -34.43
N GLU A 974 -10.60 18.17 -35.52
CA GLU A 974 -9.83 18.68 -36.63
C GLU A 974 -9.18 20.03 -36.26
N LEU A 975 -7.91 20.19 -36.62
CA LEU A 975 -7.12 21.39 -36.38
C LEU A 975 -7.18 22.27 -37.62
N SER A 976 -7.36 23.59 -37.42
CA SER A 976 -7.16 24.53 -38.50
C SER A 976 -5.71 24.41 -39.02
N PRO A 977 -5.48 24.50 -40.35
CA PRO A 977 -4.14 24.70 -40.89
C PRO A 977 -3.49 25.92 -40.21
N VAL A 978 -2.18 25.85 -39.99
CA VAL A 978 -1.40 27.03 -39.55
C VAL A 978 -1.51 28.06 -40.68
N SER A 979 -2.32 29.10 -40.48
CA SER A 979 -2.93 29.80 -41.61
C SER A 979 -1.94 30.59 -42.46
N GLU A 980 -2.13 30.51 -43.78
CA GLU A 980 -1.75 31.35 -44.94
C GLU A 980 -0.43 32.15 -44.95
N HIS A 981 0.05 32.69 -43.83
CA HIS A 981 1.25 33.51 -43.74
C HIS A 981 2.52 32.69 -44.04
N VAL A 982 2.57 31.43 -43.63
CA VAL A 982 3.69 30.53 -43.96
C VAL A 982 3.68 30.20 -45.45
N ASP A 983 2.53 29.87 -46.03
CA ASP A 983 2.42 29.59 -47.46
C ASP A 983 2.69 30.84 -48.30
N LYS A 984 2.20 32.02 -47.90
CA LYS A 984 2.54 33.31 -48.55
C LYS A 984 4.01 33.67 -48.42
N PHE A 985 4.65 33.38 -47.28
CA PHE A 985 6.08 33.62 -47.09
C PHE A 985 6.95 32.63 -47.88
N ILE A 986 6.56 31.35 -47.97
CA ILE A 986 7.22 30.35 -48.79
C ILE A 986 7.01 30.64 -50.28
N LEU A 987 5.81 31.03 -50.72
CA LEU A 987 5.58 31.50 -52.10
C LEU A 987 6.41 32.77 -52.40
N ALA A 988 6.48 33.73 -51.48
CA ALA A 988 7.29 34.94 -51.66
C ALA A 988 8.79 34.61 -51.73
N LEU A 989 9.28 33.68 -50.90
CA LEU A 989 10.67 33.22 -50.92
C LEU A 989 10.99 32.45 -52.20
N MET A 990 10.10 31.54 -52.64
CA MET A 990 10.24 30.84 -53.92
C MET A 990 10.16 31.80 -55.10
N ALA A 991 9.27 32.79 -55.08
CA ALA A 991 9.20 33.85 -56.10
C ALA A 991 10.46 34.71 -56.14
N MET A 992 11.06 35.04 -54.98
CA MET A 992 12.36 35.71 -54.93
C MET A 992 13.50 34.83 -55.46
N ILE A 993 13.53 33.53 -55.15
CA ILE A 993 14.54 32.60 -55.68
C ILE A 993 14.40 32.45 -57.21
N VAL A 994 13.18 32.28 -57.72
CA VAL A 994 12.93 32.22 -59.17
C VAL A 994 13.30 33.55 -59.83
N GLY A 995 12.88 34.69 -59.26
CA GLY A 995 13.23 36.02 -59.76
C GLY A 995 14.74 36.28 -59.77
N PHE A 996 15.47 35.83 -58.74
CA PHE A 996 16.92 35.93 -58.66
C PHE A 996 17.63 35.06 -59.72
N ASN A 997 17.16 33.83 -59.95
CA ASN A 997 17.69 32.97 -61.02
C ASN A 997 17.40 33.52 -62.42
N VAL A 998 16.22 34.10 -62.65
CA VAL A 998 15.89 34.79 -63.91
C VAL A 998 16.78 36.02 -64.08
N PHE A 999 16.99 36.81 -63.02
CA PHE A 999 17.88 37.97 -63.04
C PHE A 999 19.35 37.59 -63.33
N LEU A 1000 19.87 36.52 -62.71
CA LEU A 1000 21.19 35.98 -63.05
C LEU A 1000 21.26 35.54 -64.52
N SER A 1001 20.23 34.84 -65.01
CA SER A 1001 20.17 34.38 -66.40
C SER A 1001 20.20 35.56 -67.40
N VAL A 1002 19.48 36.65 -67.08
CA VAL A 1002 19.50 37.89 -67.88
C VAL A 1002 20.87 38.58 -67.82
N LEU A 1003 21.51 38.65 -66.65
CA LEU A 1003 22.87 39.19 -66.51
C LEU A 1003 23.91 38.40 -67.32
N VAL A 1004 23.83 37.05 -67.29
CA VAL A 1004 24.69 36.18 -68.09
C VAL A 1004 24.45 36.42 -69.60
N LEU A 1005 23.19 36.52 -70.03
CA LEU A 1005 22.86 36.84 -71.43
C LEU A 1005 23.34 38.23 -71.86
N GLN A 1006 23.25 39.24 -70.99
CA GLN A 1006 23.78 40.59 -71.24
C GLN A 1006 25.32 40.62 -71.27
N SER A 1007 26.00 39.82 -70.43
CA SER A 1007 27.45 39.63 -70.47
C SER A 1007 27.91 38.94 -71.77
N LEU A 1008 27.12 38.01 -72.30
CA LEU A 1008 27.39 37.35 -73.57
C LEU A 1008 27.15 38.28 -74.77
N GLN A 1009 26.16 39.19 -74.69
CA GLN A 1009 25.87 40.19 -75.73
C GLN A 1009 26.81 41.40 -75.72
N SER A 1010 27.56 41.62 -74.65
CA SER A 1010 28.55 42.72 -74.53
C SER A 1010 29.99 42.29 -74.81
N SER A 1011 30.21 41.04 -75.22
CA SER A 1011 31.50 40.55 -75.69
C SER A 1011 31.72 40.99 -77.16
N PRO A 1012 32.71 41.84 -77.49
CA PRO A 1012 32.95 42.27 -78.86
C PRO A 1012 33.49 41.10 -79.69
N SER A 1013 32.96 40.94 -80.91
CA SER A 1013 33.39 39.91 -81.85
C SER A 1013 34.86 40.11 -82.28
N PRO A 1014 35.73 39.08 -82.18
CA PRO A 1014 36.98 39.08 -82.93
C PRO A 1014 36.65 38.77 -84.40
N LEU A 1015 36.59 39.81 -85.22
CA LEU A 1015 36.53 39.66 -86.67
C LEU A 1015 37.87 39.13 -87.19
N GLN A 1016 37.85 37.88 -87.63
CA GLN A 1016 38.40 37.49 -88.92
C GLN A 1016 37.23 37.06 -89.82
#